data_AF-A0A412NRI9-F1
#
_entry.id   AF-A0A412NRI9-F1
#
_cell.length_a   1.000
_cell.length_b   1.000
_cell.length_c   1.000
_cell.angle_alpha   90.00
_cell.angle_beta   90.00
_cell.angle_gamma   90.00
#
_symmetry.space_group_name_H-M   'P 1'
#
loop_
_entity.id
_entity.type
_entity.pdbx_description
1 polymer ?
#
loop_
_entity_poly.entity_id
_entity_poly.type
_entity_poly.pdbx_seq_one_letter_code
_entity_poly.pdbx_strand_id
1 'polypeptide(L)'
;MSMKSKFLFGALLGSIALASCTADEELNSPAVSQESPIKFAVSLEGSDGMPILTRADMTSDFGLNFEAGDLMSLFHGIADVSSSLTGYQNAIYEGSAKDGEAFVFTTKSMVLEKGAIMVYPADTAFTNSGSAAPVITIPENQDARTKELTPYMSELLTIGSYNEPSTENTAGYGKKYDIILKRVGTTLILTTVPSNTDKIDGLGVSPLKVSSIEMNASDAFTTSISVKYNADTPYRNSEFSLWTKVSDVDVDNATVANALTTTDITDNYNAVFTLLPAKTGTIISSANVVIKTNYGKVTLEDVKGDIWGKTATTVTYDKTVTEGIQEVLNNTWTNATTGSFIGEKIGKFGKRSIQADMSTLDMDGLHITDQQHLIDALKVYDAIANDATVDFFLDGDENGEFVMDAEATAAYEARVADAENKITFKLSTDPATQCDAVKFVSTTETEVPTALKFGTATPVKFAGLWKYSDSKTFDYIASLEVVEGATMTMTNMITATATNPATTAITNNGTVNISGATTLKLNMTNNGVIDIPVGAEFLMNGAELTNNATSLEVYGKIDNAGSLGVQSNTSGKINNYGYITQKNADAYTYVSTNASTGKTFADAFAADAKIGTIELFGTGNVNTVVASTGLPGFIKVITNVTSVTQAEVGEYANYVEITGACTACGTLPTTVKYVEVKSSARVVWTTAAFTLTGLIVDDGYSLNIPRGSVVTATTTYLKGRIYNAGTFNCTDFDGYLGGASTDANNVIVGG
;
A
#
# COMPACT_ATOMS: atom_id res chain seq x y z
N MET A 1 34.35 -1.40 -30.44
CA MET A 1 35.11 -0.40 -31.22
C MET A 1 35.73 0.60 -30.25
N SER A 2 37.01 0.89 -30.45
CA SER A 2 37.78 2.06 -30.01
C SER A 2 37.94 2.40 -28.52
N MET A 3 39.23 2.54 -28.19
CA MET A 3 39.85 3.15 -27.01
C MET A 3 39.57 4.66 -26.82
N LYS A 4 39.65 5.06 -25.54
CA LYS A 4 40.27 6.26 -24.92
C LYS A 4 39.72 7.66 -25.24
N SER A 5 39.40 8.43 -24.18
CA SER A 5 40.07 9.70 -23.86
C SER A 5 39.82 10.16 -22.41
N LYS A 6 40.78 10.95 -21.89
CA LYS A 6 40.90 11.55 -20.54
C LYS A 6 40.28 12.96 -20.48
N PHE A 7 40.25 13.52 -19.26
CA PHE A 7 40.11 14.94 -18.81
C PHE A 7 38.71 15.33 -18.31
N LEU A 8 38.50 16.14 -17.26
CA LEU A 8 39.25 16.60 -16.07
C LEU A 8 38.25 17.43 -15.24
N PHE A 9 38.43 17.44 -13.93
CA PHE A 9 37.78 18.24 -12.89
C PHE A 9 37.12 19.60 -13.25
N GLY A 10 35.96 19.84 -12.61
CA GLY A 10 35.40 21.16 -12.32
C GLY A 10 34.61 21.12 -11.01
N ALA A 11 35.18 21.70 -9.95
CA ALA A 11 34.61 21.86 -8.62
C ALA A 11 33.57 23.00 -8.58
N LEU A 12 32.51 22.87 -7.76
CA LEU A 12 32.06 23.84 -6.73
C LEU A 12 30.69 23.41 -6.14
N LEU A 13 30.65 23.30 -4.79
CA LEU A 13 29.57 23.65 -3.84
C LEU A 13 28.12 23.13 -4.12
N GLY A 14 27.42 22.46 -3.21
CA GLY A 14 27.49 22.57 -1.76
C GLY A 14 26.72 21.48 -1.01
N SER A 15 27.13 21.40 0.25
CA SER A 15 26.72 20.57 1.37
C SER A 15 25.23 20.55 1.71
N ILE A 16 24.72 19.34 2.01
CA ILE A 16 23.92 19.08 3.22
C ILE A 16 24.50 17.84 3.89
N ALA A 17 24.92 18.02 5.14
CA ALA A 17 25.46 16.99 6.02
C ALA A 17 24.33 16.26 6.75
N LEU A 18 24.50 14.96 6.96
CA LEU A 18 24.11 14.27 8.19
C LEU A 18 25.37 13.55 8.71
N ALA A 19 25.99 14.18 9.70
CA ALA A 19 26.99 13.60 10.62
C ALA A 19 26.31 12.49 11.46
N SER A 20 26.97 11.52 12.09
CA SER A 20 28.27 11.46 12.79
C SER A 20 28.54 9.97 13.13
N CYS A 21 29.75 9.40 13.26
CA CYS A 21 31.04 9.91 13.69
C CYS A 21 32.17 9.14 12.96
N THR A 22 33.09 9.85 12.32
CA THR A 22 34.45 9.37 12.03
C THR A 22 35.40 10.21 12.86
N ALA A 23 36.09 9.58 13.81
CA ALA A 23 37.20 10.18 14.54
C ALA A 23 38.47 10.06 13.70
N ASP A 24 38.70 11.03 12.83
CA ASP A 24 40.03 11.35 12.32
C ASP A 24 40.46 12.66 13.00
N GLU A 25 41.25 12.55 14.07
CA GLU A 25 42.08 13.65 14.56
C GLU A 25 43.56 13.28 14.42
N GLU A 26 44.22 14.10 13.60
CA GLU A 26 45.64 14.40 13.46
C GLU A 26 46.70 13.57 14.22
N LEU A 27 47.60 12.94 13.47
CA LEU A 27 48.97 12.64 13.90
C LEU A 27 49.97 12.98 12.79
N ASN A 28 50.37 14.25 12.72
CA ASN A 28 51.51 14.70 11.92
C ASN A 28 52.79 14.70 12.78
N SER A 29 53.55 13.60 12.74
CA SER A 29 55.03 13.58 12.76
C SER A 29 55.52 12.14 12.54
N PRO A 30 56.45 11.88 11.58
CA PRO A 30 56.84 10.54 11.20
C PRO A 30 57.91 10.01 12.18
N ALA A 31 57.48 9.23 13.17
CA ALA A 31 58.28 8.09 13.58
C ALA A 31 57.86 6.94 12.66
N VAL A 32 58.82 6.19 12.13
CA VAL A 32 58.60 5.03 11.25
C VAL A 32 57.88 3.94 12.06
N SER A 33 56.58 4.12 12.27
CA SER A 33 55.67 3.16 12.89
C SER A 33 55.52 2.01 11.91
N GLN A 34 55.81 0.79 12.37
CA GLN A 34 55.71 -0.43 11.59
C GLN A 34 54.25 -0.74 11.22
N GLU A 35 53.72 -0.07 10.22
CA GLU A 35 52.43 -0.43 9.62
C GLU A 35 52.66 -1.55 8.60
N SER A 36 52.90 -2.77 9.09
CA SER A 36 52.69 -3.97 8.28
C SER A 36 51.37 -4.61 8.69
N PRO A 37 50.36 -4.65 7.81
CA PRO A 37 49.04 -5.14 8.16
C PRO A 37 49.09 -6.65 8.46
N ILE A 38 48.37 -7.09 9.50
CA ILE A 38 48.16 -8.53 9.74
C ILE A 38 47.09 -9.01 8.75
N LYS A 39 47.35 -10.17 8.14
CA LYS A 39 46.39 -10.81 7.23
C LYS A 39 45.76 -12.00 7.92
N PHE A 40 44.45 -12.02 7.98
CA PHE A 40 43.67 -13.19 8.31
C PHE A 40 43.20 -13.83 7.02
N ALA A 41 43.20 -15.15 6.97
CA ALA A 41 42.67 -15.85 5.81
C ALA A 41 41.72 -16.97 6.21
N VAL A 42 40.64 -17.04 5.46
CA VAL A 42 39.68 -18.14 5.48
C VAL A 42 39.91 -18.88 4.15
N SER A 43 40.66 -19.97 4.17
CA SER A 43 40.95 -20.74 2.95
C SER A 43 39.73 -21.50 2.45
N LEU A 44 39.60 -21.65 1.13
CA LEU A 44 38.60 -22.53 0.49
C LEU A 44 39.23 -23.84 -0.02
N GLU A 45 40.55 -23.87 -0.17
CA GLU A 45 41.34 -25.06 -0.52
C GLU A 45 42.61 -25.13 0.35
N GLY A 46 43.07 -26.34 0.68
CA GLY A 46 44.34 -26.54 1.39
C GLY A 46 45.51 -26.43 0.42
N SER A 47 46.50 -25.58 0.69
CA SER A 47 47.78 -25.64 -0.01
C SER A 47 48.63 -26.80 0.52
N ASP A 48 49.38 -27.47 -0.37
CA ASP A 48 50.44 -28.44 -0.06
C ASP A 48 50.02 -29.72 0.69
N GLY A 49 48.84 -30.27 0.38
CA GLY A 49 48.43 -31.59 0.89
C GLY A 49 48.12 -31.63 2.39
N MET A 50 48.05 -30.48 3.05
CA MET A 50 47.50 -30.33 4.40
C MET A 50 45.97 -30.24 4.34
N PRO A 51 45.25 -30.84 5.30
CA PRO A 51 43.79 -30.71 5.38
C PRO A 51 43.37 -29.24 5.50
N ILE A 52 42.26 -28.87 4.86
CA ILE A 52 41.67 -27.53 4.88
C ILE A 52 41.56 -27.04 6.35
N LEU A 53 42.22 -25.92 6.67
CA LEU A 53 42.26 -25.35 8.03
C LEU A 53 41.09 -24.41 8.35
N THR A 54 40.15 -24.27 7.43
CA THR A 54 38.80 -23.76 7.66
C THR A 54 37.85 -24.96 7.73
N ARG A 55 37.08 -25.06 8.81
CA ARG A 55 36.26 -26.24 9.12
C ARG A 55 34.76 -25.96 9.00
N ALA A 56 34.41 -25.11 8.04
CA ALA A 56 33.05 -25.04 7.54
C ALA A 56 32.95 -26.02 6.37
N ASP A 57 32.17 -27.09 6.54
CA ASP A 57 31.91 -28.01 5.43
C ASP A 57 31.10 -27.28 4.35
N MET A 58 31.73 -27.01 3.21
CA MET A 58 31.03 -26.66 1.98
C MET A 58 30.36 -27.92 1.44
N THR A 59 29.07 -28.07 1.71
CA THR A 59 28.24 -28.98 0.92
C THR A 59 27.65 -28.20 -0.26
N SER A 60 27.31 -28.90 -1.35
CA SER A 60 26.76 -28.31 -2.59
C SER A 60 25.50 -27.45 -2.39
N ASP A 61 24.88 -27.54 -1.22
CA ASP A 61 23.54 -27.00 -1.00
C ASP A 61 23.52 -25.78 -0.06
N PHE A 62 24.58 -25.50 0.73
CA PHE A 62 24.64 -24.33 1.64
C PHE A 62 26.11 -23.96 1.95
N GLY A 63 26.65 -23.01 1.19
CA GLY A 63 28.01 -22.48 1.37
C GLY A 63 28.08 -21.36 2.43
N LEU A 64 29.24 -21.19 3.04
CA LEU A 64 29.64 -19.88 3.58
C LEU A 64 29.90 -18.97 2.37
N ASN A 65 28.93 -18.13 2.02
CA ASN A 65 29.10 -17.15 0.94
C ASN A 65 29.76 -15.92 1.55
N PHE A 66 31.09 -15.86 1.50
CA PHE A 66 31.78 -14.59 1.66
C PHE A 66 31.92 -13.94 0.28
N GLU A 67 31.36 -12.76 0.07
CA GLU A 67 31.51 -11.94 -1.14
C GLU A 67 32.49 -10.78 -0.91
N ALA A 68 33.09 -10.29 -2.00
CA ALA A 68 34.01 -9.15 -1.91
C ALA A 68 33.22 -7.92 -1.42
N GLY A 69 33.60 -7.38 -0.25
CA GLY A 69 32.82 -6.35 0.45
C GLY A 69 32.21 -6.83 1.77
N ASP A 70 32.18 -8.14 2.02
CA ASP A 70 31.66 -8.69 3.27
C ASP A 70 32.48 -8.25 4.47
N LEU A 71 31.76 -8.05 5.57
CA LEU A 71 32.29 -7.54 6.81
C LEU A 71 32.66 -8.68 7.77
N MET A 72 33.74 -8.51 8.52
CA MET A 72 34.16 -9.43 9.59
C MET A 72 34.38 -8.66 10.88
N SER A 73 33.90 -9.20 12.01
CA SER A 73 34.12 -8.59 13.33
C SER A 73 35.23 -9.33 14.07
N LEU A 74 36.21 -8.57 14.58
CA LEU A 74 37.27 -9.08 15.47
C LEU A 74 37.09 -8.54 16.89
N PHE A 75 37.09 -9.44 17.88
CA PHE A 75 37.12 -9.06 19.29
C PHE A 75 38.53 -9.25 19.87
N HIS A 76 39.08 -8.22 20.53
CA HIS A 76 40.41 -8.23 21.12
C HIS A 76 40.34 -8.30 22.66
N GLY A 77 41.23 -9.10 23.28
CA GLY A 77 41.68 -8.89 24.65
C GLY A 77 41.22 -9.88 25.73
N ILE A 78 41.47 -11.18 25.57
CA ILE A 78 41.21 -12.17 26.64
C ILE A 78 42.51 -12.79 27.14
N ALA A 79 42.99 -12.36 28.31
CA ALA A 79 44.04 -13.06 29.05
C ALA A 79 43.46 -13.86 30.24
N ASP A 80 42.35 -13.39 30.85
CA ASP A 80 41.70 -14.04 32.00
C ASP A 80 40.18 -13.98 31.90
N VAL A 81 39.51 -15.10 32.19
CA VAL A 81 38.07 -15.31 31.96
C VAL A 81 37.19 -14.62 33.03
N SER A 82 37.80 -14.08 34.09
CA SER A 82 37.11 -13.51 35.26
C SER A 82 37.04 -11.98 35.29
N SER A 83 37.74 -11.28 34.39
CA SER A 83 37.71 -9.82 34.34
C SER A 83 36.66 -9.32 33.35
N SER A 84 35.74 -8.49 33.86
CA SER A 84 34.78 -7.66 33.11
C SER A 84 35.33 -7.18 31.76
N LEU A 85 34.59 -7.43 30.68
CA LEU A 85 34.92 -7.14 29.26
C LEU A 85 34.88 -5.64 28.92
N THR A 86 35.49 -4.80 29.76
CA THR A 86 35.43 -3.34 29.63
C THR A 86 36.48 -2.84 28.64
N GLY A 87 36.04 -2.52 27.43
CA GLY A 87 36.65 -1.43 26.64
C GLY A 87 37.45 -1.80 25.38
N TYR A 88 36.97 -2.69 24.52
CA TYR A 88 37.60 -2.87 23.19
C TYR A 88 36.61 -2.85 22.03
N GLN A 89 37.01 -2.14 20.98
CA GLN A 89 36.26 -1.80 19.77
C GLN A 89 36.08 -3.04 18.87
N ASN A 90 34.87 -3.25 18.33
CA ASN A 90 34.66 -4.06 17.13
C ASN A 90 35.42 -3.39 15.99
N ALA A 91 36.55 -3.95 15.58
CA ALA A 91 37.12 -3.57 14.31
C ALA A 91 36.39 -4.37 13.23
N ILE A 92 35.70 -3.64 12.34
CA ILE A 92 34.98 -4.18 11.19
C ILE A 92 35.94 -4.15 9.99
N TYR A 93 36.08 -5.27 9.28
CA TYR A 93 37.03 -5.41 8.17
C TYR A 93 36.33 -5.81 6.88
N GLU A 94 36.70 -5.17 5.78
CA GLU A 94 36.25 -5.48 4.43
C GLU A 94 37.13 -6.59 3.84
N GLY A 95 36.50 -7.70 3.42
CA GLY A 95 37.20 -8.81 2.80
C GLY A 95 37.51 -8.57 1.32
N SER A 96 38.61 -9.13 0.85
CA SER A 96 38.98 -9.15 -0.58
C SER A 96 39.23 -10.58 -1.04
N ALA A 97 38.66 -10.97 -2.19
CA ALA A 97 38.86 -12.29 -2.78
C ALA A 97 39.04 -12.22 -4.30
N LYS A 98 39.66 -13.27 -4.84
CA LYS A 98 39.73 -13.60 -6.27
C LYS A 98 39.25 -15.04 -6.45
N ASP A 99 38.62 -15.33 -7.59
CA ASP A 99 38.13 -16.68 -7.89
C ASP A 99 39.22 -17.75 -7.71
N GLY A 100 38.93 -18.77 -6.89
CA GLY A 100 39.83 -19.89 -6.62
C GLY A 100 40.91 -19.64 -5.55
N GLU A 101 40.91 -18.50 -4.87
CA GLU A 101 41.84 -18.19 -3.76
C GLU A 101 41.13 -18.13 -2.40
N ALA A 102 41.90 -18.32 -1.32
CA ALA A 102 41.43 -18.08 0.06
C ALA A 102 40.87 -16.66 0.22
N PHE A 103 39.79 -16.50 0.98
CA PHE A 103 39.28 -15.19 1.37
C PHE A 103 40.26 -14.52 2.33
N VAL A 104 40.80 -13.35 2.00
CA VAL A 104 41.82 -12.67 2.82
C VAL A 104 41.28 -11.35 3.36
N PHE A 105 41.36 -11.21 4.68
CA PHE A 105 41.03 -9.99 5.43
C PHE A 105 42.33 -9.35 5.90
N THR A 106 42.49 -8.05 5.66
CA THR A 106 43.73 -7.31 5.98
C THR A 106 43.43 -6.22 6.99
N THR A 107 44.06 -6.23 8.16
CA THR A 107 43.83 -5.22 9.20
C THR A 107 44.73 -4.00 9.01
N LYS A 108 44.18 -2.79 9.16
CA LYS A 108 44.95 -1.53 8.99
C LYS A 108 45.57 -0.97 10.28
N SER A 109 45.24 -1.48 11.48
CA SER A 109 45.85 -0.96 12.73
C SER A 109 45.83 -1.95 13.92
N MET A 110 46.79 -1.74 14.82
CA MET A 110 47.23 -2.41 16.08
C MET A 110 46.59 -3.76 16.52
N VAL A 111 47.44 -4.78 16.63
CA VAL A 111 47.24 -5.88 17.59
C VAL A 111 47.79 -5.47 18.95
N LEU A 112 46.93 -5.51 19.97
CA LEU A 112 47.33 -5.30 21.36
C LEU A 112 48.13 -6.51 21.86
N GLU A 113 49.28 -6.26 22.49
CA GLU A 113 50.13 -7.31 23.06
C GLU A 113 49.33 -8.21 24.02
N LYS A 114 49.48 -9.54 23.87
CA LYS A 114 48.82 -10.56 24.72
C LYS A 114 47.29 -10.59 24.65
N GLY A 115 46.69 -9.88 23.69
CA GLY A 115 45.25 -9.96 23.45
C GLY A 115 44.89 -11.22 22.70
N ALA A 116 43.99 -12.03 23.24
CA ALA A 116 43.37 -13.07 22.45
C ALA A 116 42.34 -12.48 21.46
N ILE A 117 42.26 -13.04 20.25
CA ILE A 117 41.43 -12.57 19.13
C ILE A 117 40.36 -13.61 18.82
N MET A 118 39.14 -13.13 18.57
CA MET A 118 38.01 -13.95 18.17
C MET A 118 37.35 -13.38 16.91
N VAL A 119 36.98 -14.27 15.97
CA VAL A 119 36.58 -13.88 14.62
C VAL A 119 35.22 -14.45 14.24
N TYR A 120 34.37 -13.60 13.64
CA TYR A 120 33.00 -13.93 13.26
C TYR A 120 32.60 -13.29 11.92
N PRO A 121 31.71 -13.93 11.12
CA PRO A 121 31.04 -13.29 9.98
C PRO A 121 30.17 -12.12 10.47
N ALA A 122 30.33 -10.90 9.94
CA ALA A 122 29.71 -9.71 10.53
C ALA A 122 28.20 -9.57 10.29
N ASP A 123 27.61 -10.38 9.40
CA ASP A 123 26.16 -10.32 9.16
C ASP A 123 25.34 -11.02 10.25
N THR A 124 25.99 -11.66 11.22
CA THR A 124 25.34 -12.04 12.47
C THR A 124 25.17 -10.79 13.35
N ALA A 125 23.93 -10.43 13.67
CA ALA A 125 23.60 -9.21 14.41
C ALA A 125 24.16 -9.22 15.85
N PHE A 126 25.40 -8.78 16.04
CA PHE A 126 26.00 -8.67 17.37
C PHE A 126 25.72 -7.29 17.98
N THR A 127 25.02 -7.25 19.13
CA THR A 127 25.00 -6.07 20.01
C THR A 127 26.06 -6.26 21.10
N ASN A 128 27.07 -5.39 21.13
CA ASN A 128 28.06 -5.36 22.22
C ASN A 128 28.00 -4.00 22.92
N SER A 129 27.58 -4.00 24.19
CA SER A 129 27.50 -2.80 25.04
C SER A 129 28.75 -2.59 25.91
N GLY A 130 29.85 -3.29 25.64
CA GLY A 130 31.17 -3.01 26.22
C GLY A 130 31.38 -3.55 27.64
N SER A 131 30.52 -4.43 28.15
CA SER A 131 30.71 -5.10 29.44
C SER A 131 30.26 -6.57 29.50
N ALA A 132 29.69 -7.13 28.43
CA ALA A 132 29.12 -8.47 28.38
C ALA A 132 29.77 -9.33 27.28
N ALA A 133 29.70 -10.66 27.42
CA ALA A 133 30.20 -11.60 26.41
C ALA A 133 29.50 -11.38 25.06
N PRO A 134 30.16 -11.65 23.92
CA PRO A 134 29.50 -11.60 22.61
C PRO A 134 28.27 -12.50 22.58
N VAL A 135 27.18 -11.99 22.01
CA VAL A 135 25.88 -12.66 21.98
C VAL A 135 25.48 -12.94 20.53
N ILE A 136 25.31 -14.21 20.18
CA ILE A 136 24.81 -14.64 18.88
C ILE A 136 23.28 -14.57 18.92
N THR A 137 22.67 -13.88 17.96
CA THR A 137 21.20 -13.78 17.85
C THR A 137 20.69 -14.26 16.51
N ILE A 138 19.52 -14.90 16.50
CA ILE A 138 18.73 -15.20 15.31
C ILE A 138 17.33 -14.62 15.47
N PRO A 139 16.67 -14.17 14.38
CA PRO A 139 15.30 -13.70 14.45
C PRO A 139 14.32 -14.87 14.64
N GLU A 140 13.19 -14.58 15.31
CA GLU A 140 12.07 -15.52 15.43
C GLU A 140 11.39 -15.78 14.08
N ASN A 141 11.29 -14.74 13.26
CA ASN A 141 10.81 -14.81 11.88
C ASN A 141 11.99 -14.87 10.92
N GLN A 142 12.10 -15.97 10.19
CA GLN A 142 13.22 -16.31 9.33
C GLN A 142 12.82 -16.28 7.87
N ASP A 143 13.78 -15.96 7.01
CA ASP A 143 13.62 -15.93 5.56
C ASP A 143 14.88 -16.50 4.89
N ALA A 144 14.94 -16.39 3.56
CA ALA A 144 16.07 -16.86 2.78
C ALA A 144 17.41 -16.20 3.17
N ARG A 145 17.41 -15.00 3.77
CA ARG A 145 18.64 -14.37 4.27
C ARG A 145 19.08 -15.01 5.57
N THR A 146 18.16 -15.38 6.47
CA THR A 146 18.52 -16.00 7.76
C THR A 146 19.38 -17.27 7.61
N LYS A 147 19.19 -18.06 6.55
CA LYS A 147 20.06 -19.23 6.28
C LYS A 147 21.46 -18.84 5.80
N GLU A 148 21.59 -17.78 5.02
CA GLU A 148 22.88 -17.24 4.56
C GLU A 148 23.69 -16.74 5.76
N LEU A 149 22.99 -16.27 6.79
CA LEU A 149 23.55 -15.75 8.04
C LEU A 149 23.72 -16.80 9.15
N THR A 150 23.82 -18.09 8.81
CA THR A 150 24.03 -19.16 9.79
C THR A 150 25.28 -18.86 10.64
N PRO A 151 25.21 -18.83 11.99
CA PRO A 151 26.31 -18.36 12.83
C PRO A 151 27.47 -19.35 12.95
N TYR A 152 28.68 -18.81 12.87
CA TYR A 152 29.97 -19.49 13.09
C TYR A 152 30.82 -18.70 14.07
N MET A 153 31.70 -19.36 14.82
CA MET A 153 32.64 -18.74 15.76
C MET A 153 34.04 -19.32 15.61
N SER A 154 35.09 -18.53 15.82
CA SER A 154 36.45 -19.06 15.88
C SER A 154 36.80 -19.63 17.27
N GLU A 155 37.82 -20.49 17.31
CA GLU A 155 38.51 -20.79 18.56
C GLU A 155 39.21 -19.53 19.13
N LEU A 156 39.71 -19.60 20.38
CA LEU A 156 40.44 -18.46 20.96
C LEU A 156 41.87 -18.41 20.40
N LEU A 157 42.17 -17.40 19.59
CA LEU A 157 43.52 -17.17 19.06
C LEU A 157 44.34 -16.33 20.05
N THR A 158 45.52 -16.78 20.47
CA THR A 158 46.44 -15.94 21.26
C THR A 158 47.64 -15.54 20.42
N ILE A 159 47.82 -14.24 20.21
CA ILE A 159 49.00 -13.72 19.50
C ILE A 159 50.05 -13.30 20.54
N GLY A 160 51.25 -13.86 20.41
CA GLY A 160 52.39 -13.48 21.24
C GLY A 160 52.78 -12.00 21.07
N SER A 161 53.39 -11.42 22.09
CA SER A 161 53.92 -10.05 22.03
C SER A 161 54.99 -9.92 20.96
N TYR A 162 55.00 -8.78 20.26
CA TYR A 162 56.06 -8.44 19.32
C TYR A 162 57.40 -8.32 20.04
N ASN A 163 58.40 -9.06 19.58
CA ASN A 163 59.76 -8.97 20.14
C ASN A 163 60.68 -8.22 19.17
N GLU A 164 60.72 -6.89 19.29
CA GLU A 164 61.50 -5.97 18.46
C GLU A 164 62.99 -6.37 18.29
N PRO A 165 63.72 -6.85 19.31
CA PRO A 165 65.12 -7.26 19.15
C PRO A 165 65.34 -8.64 18.52
N SER A 166 64.29 -9.42 18.21
CA SER A 166 64.42 -10.74 17.58
C SER A 166 64.46 -10.62 16.05
N THR A 167 65.53 -11.12 15.41
CA THR A 167 65.59 -11.31 13.95
C THR A 167 64.66 -12.42 13.45
N GLU A 168 64.15 -13.26 14.35
CA GLU A 168 63.15 -14.30 14.12
C GLU A 168 61.85 -13.91 14.81
N ASN A 169 61.23 -12.80 14.42
CA ASN A 169 59.98 -12.43 15.06
C ASN A 169 58.87 -13.42 14.69
N THR A 170 58.58 -14.35 15.60
CA THR A 170 57.62 -15.43 15.39
C THR A 170 56.18 -15.01 15.65
N ALA A 171 55.92 -13.78 16.13
CA ALA A 171 54.58 -13.27 16.44
C ALA A 171 54.34 -11.84 15.91
N GLY A 172 53.13 -11.60 15.37
CA GLY A 172 52.51 -10.28 15.40
C GLY A 172 52.63 -9.30 14.22
N TYR A 173 53.53 -9.44 13.23
CA TYR A 173 53.57 -8.51 12.07
C TYR A 173 53.85 -9.23 10.75
N GLY A 174 53.12 -8.88 9.68
CA GLY A 174 53.30 -9.44 8.32
C GLY A 174 52.95 -10.93 8.17
N LYS A 175 52.37 -11.57 9.20
CA LYS A 175 51.98 -12.98 9.20
C LYS A 175 50.54 -13.19 8.73
N LYS A 176 50.31 -14.35 8.13
CA LYS A 176 49.00 -14.91 7.78
C LYS A 176 48.56 -15.83 8.93
N TYR A 177 47.39 -15.57 9.51
CA TYR A 177 46.75 -16.48 10.48
C TYR A 177 45.56 -17.14 9.80
N ASP A 178 45.57 -18.48 9.73
CA ASP A 178 44.45 -19.26 9.20
C ASP A 178 43.38 -19.41 10.29
N ILE A 179 42.18 -18.86 10.08
CA ILE A 179 41.11 -18.89 11.08
C ILE A 179 40.33 -20.19 10.99
N ILE A 180 40.22 -20.88 12.13
CA ILE A 180 39.39 -22.07 12.27
C ILE A 180 37.99 -21.64 12.69
N LEU A 181 37.01 -21.72 11.77
CA LEU A 181 35.60 -21.43 12.07
C LEU A 181 34.85 -22.71 12.46
N LYS A 182 34.19 -22.65 13.63
CA LYS A 182 33.29 -23.66 14.17
C LYS A 182 31.85 -23.22 13.99
N ARG A 183 31.02 -24.09 13.42
CA ARG A 183 29.60 -23.81 13.24
C ARG A 183 28.86 -23.84 14.58
N VAL A 184 28.08 -22.80 14.85
CA VAL A 184 27.23 -22.68 16.04
C VAL A 184 25.77 -22.99 15.70
N GLY A 185 25.25 -22.37 14.63
CA GLY A 185 23.86 -22.56 14.21
C GLY A 185 23.66 -23.90 13.51
N THR A 186 22.58 -24.60 13.85
CA THR A 186 22.11 -25.81 13.16
C THR A 186 21.09 -25.43 12.09
N THR A 187 21.26 -25.89 10.86
CA THR A 187 20.23 -25.72 9.82
C THR A 187 19.36 -26.96 9.77
N LEU A 188 18.06 -26.79 9.94
CA LEU A 188 17.04 -27.80 9.77
C LEU A 188 16.30 -27.58 8.46
N ILE A 189 16.24 -28.60 7.62
CA ILE A 189 15.30 -28.66 6.51
C ILE A 189 14.15 -29.55 6.95
N LEU A 190 12.96 -28.97 7.02
CA LEU A 190 11.72 -29.64 7.36
C LEU A 190 10.87 -29.78 6.10
N THR A 191 10.77 -31.01 5.57
CA THR A 191 9.98 -31.31 4.38
C THR A 191 8.54 -31.62 4.75
N THR A 192 7.60 -30.81 4.28
CA THR A 192 6.16 -31.12 4.35
C THR A 192 5.82 -32.19 3.32
N VAL A 193 5.19 -33.27 3.77
CA VAL A 193 4.67 -34.35 2.91
C VAL A 193 3.15 -34.28 2.96
N PRO A 194 2.50 -33.56 2.03
CA PRO A 194 1.05 -33.42 2.04
C PRO A 194 0.38 -34.74 1.62
N SER A 195 -0.72 -35.10 2.28
CA SER A 195 -1.60 -36.21 1.89
C SER A 195 -3.01 -35.69 1.59
N ASN A 196 -3.79 -36.49 0.86
CA ASN A 196 -5.13 -36.12 0.35
C ASN A 196 -5.12 -34.90 -0.58
N THR A 197 -4.02 -34.69 -1.33
CA THR A 197 -3.89 -33.58 -2.29
C THR A 197 -4.78 -33.76 -3.52
N ASP A 198 -5.19 -35.00 -3.83
CA ASP A 198 -6.13 -35.34 -4.90
C ASP A 198 -7.47 -34.60 -4.78
N LYS A 199 -7.88 -34.24 -3.55
CA LYS A 199 -9.06 -33.41 -3.28
C LYS A 199 -8.93 -31.97 -3.77
N ILE A 200 -7.70 -31.46 -3.91
CA ILE A 200 -7.41 -30.09 -4.38
C ILE A 200 -6.97 -30.12 -5.84
N ASP A 201 -6.02 -31.02 -6.18
CA ASP A 201 -5.39 -31.10 -7.49
C ASP A 201 -6.41 -31.40 -8.62
N GLY A 202 -7.53 -32.05 -8.29
CA GLY A 202 -8.62 -32.35 -9.22
C GLY A 202 -9.59 -31.19 -9.51
N LEU A 203 -9.51 -30.06 -8.80
CA LEU A 203 -10.48 -28.96 -8.89
C LEU A 203 -10.18 -27.95 -10.02
N GLY A 204 -9.04 -28.08 -10.69
CA GLY A 204 -8.58 -27.11 -11.70
C GLY A 204 -8.23 -25.74 -11.10
N VAL A 205 -7.75 -25.73 -9.86
CA VAL A 205 -7.29 -24.55 -9.13
C VAL A 205 -5.76 -24.45 -9.18
N SER A 206 -5.20 -23.33 -8.74
CA SER A 206 -3.76 -23.17 -8.60
C SER A 206 -3.16 -24.25 -7.68
N PRO A 207 -1.99 -24.85 -8.00
CA PRO A 207 -1.41 -25.92 -7.18
C PRO A 207 -1.17 -25.48 -5.74
N LEU A 208 -1.34 -26.41 -4.80
CA LEU A 208 -1.05 -26.19 -3.39
C LEU A 208 0.42 -25.79 -3.19
N LYS A 209 0.66 -24.67 -2.51
CA LYS A 209 2.00 -24.18 -2.14
C LYS A 209 2.06 -23.88 -0.66
N VAL A 210 3.15 -24.27 -0.01
CA VAL A 210 3.46 -23.83 1.35
C VAL A 210 4.05 -22.42 1.28
N SER A 211 3.51 -21.50 2.06
CA SER A 211 3.98 -20.11 2.13
C SER A 211 4.87 -19.87 3.34
N SER A 212 4.61 -20.52 4.46
CA SER A 212 5.45 -20.49 5.65
C SER A 212 5.18 -21.68 6.55
N ILE A 213 6.15 -22.00 7.42
CA ILE A 213 5.98 -22.98 8.48
C ILE A 213 6.39 -22.35 9.81
N GLU A 214 5.59 -22.60 10.83
CA GLU A 214 5.82 -22.17 12.21
C GLU A 214 5.96 -23.41 13.10
N MET A 215 7.07 -23.50 13.84
CA MET A 215 7.27 -24.51 14.88
C MET A 215 7.01 -23.86 16.24
N ASN A 216 6.07 -24.40 17.00
CA ASN A 216 5.66 -23.89 18.30
C ASN A 216 6.01 -24.86 19.42
N ALA A 217 6.74 -24.39 20.41
CA ALA A 217 7.08 -25.10 21.63
C ALA A 217 7.48 -24.09 22.72
N SER A 218 6.80 -24.13 23.87
CA SER A 218 6.99 -23.15 24.94
C SER A 218 8.44 -23.09 25.43
N ASP A 219 9.02 -21.89 25.46
CA ASP A 219 10.37 -21.57 25.93
C ASP A 219 11.47 -22.49 25.35
N ALA A 220 11.29 -22.98 24.12
CA ALA A 220 12.11 -24.05 23.57
C ALA A 220 13.21 -23.56 22.63
N PHE A 221 12.91 -22.54 21.81
CA PHE A 221 13.80 -22.13 20.72
C PHE A 221 14.74 -21.04 21.16
N THR A 222 16.05 -21.32 21.18
CA THR A 222 17.04 -20.30 21.55
C THR A 222 17.19 -19.26 20.45
N THR A 223 16.88 -18.01 20.76
CA THR A 223 17.01 -16.86 19.86
C THR A 223 18.27 -16.06 20.12
N SER A 224 18.85 -16.20 21.31
CA SER A 224 20.06 -15.49 21.70
C SER A 224 20.90 -16.30 22.68
N ILE A 225 22.20 -16.41 22.42
CA ILE A 225 23.14 -17.18 23.25
C ILE A 225 24.51 -16.50 23.34
N SER A 226 25.05 -16.43 24.55
CA SER A 226 26.38 -15.85 24.78
C SER A 226 27.48 -16.86 24.47
N VAL A 227 28.61 -16.39 23.95
CA VAL A 227 29.79 -17.22 23.71
C VAL A 227 30.61 -17.37 25.00
N LYS A 228 31.13 -18.57 25.25
CA LYS A 228 32.00 -18.90 26.39
C LYS A 228 33.22 -19.71 25.94
N TYR A 229 34.15 -20.00 26.86
CA TYR A 229 35.29 -20.85 26.58
C TYR A 229 35.48 -21.89 27.68
N ASN A 230 35.95 -23.06 27.29
CA ASN A 230 36.41 -24.04 28.25
C ASN A 230 37.84 -23.68 28.70
N ALA A 231 38.03 -23.44 30.00
CA ALA A 231 39.31 -23.07 30.58
C ALA A 231 40.30 -24.25 30.69
N ASP A 232 39.80 -25.49 30.67
CA ASP A 232 40.54 -26.68 31.11
C ASP A 232 41.12 -27.55 29.97
N THR A 233 40.89 -27.20 28.70
CA THR A 233 41.40 -27.97 27.54
C THR A 233 42.18 -27.08 26.57
N PRO A 234 43.52 -27.20 26.50
CA PRO A 234 44.28 -26.56 25.43
C PRO A 234 43.87 -27.17 24.08
N TYR A 235 43.49 -26.33 23.13
CA TYR A 235 43.08 -26.79 21.79
C TYR A 235 44.29 -27.37 21.06
N ARG A 236 44.34 -28.71 20.94
CA ARG A 236 45.32 -29.48 20.13
C ARG A 236 46.69 -28.80 20.02
N ASN A 237 47.29 -28.45 21.16
CA ASN A 237 48.45 -27.56 21.24
C ASN A 237 49.67 -28.07 20.43
N SER A 238 49.75 -29.39 20.21
CA SER A 238 50.76 -30.03 19.37
C SER A 238 50.57 -29.84 17.86
N GLU A 239 49.34 -29.58 17.41
CA GLU A 239 48.97 -29.37 16.00
C GLU A 239 48.79 -27.87 15.68
N PHE A 240 48.31 -27.09 16.65
CA PHE A 240 47.85 -25.71 16.44
C PHE A 240 48.22 -24.79 17.62
N SER A 241 49.52 -24.55 17.83
CA SER A 241 50.06 -23.88 19.03
C SER A 241 49.61 -22.43 19.28
N LEU A 242 48.94 -21.79 18.32
CA LEU A 242 48.40 -20.43 18.44
C LEU A 242 46.98 -20.39 19.03
N TRP A 243 46.28 -21.52 19.01
CA TRP A 243 44.90 -21.63 19.47
C TRP A 243 44.89 -22.23 20.87
N THR A 244 44.46 -21.45 21.86
CA THR A 244 44.74 -21.76 23.27
C THR A 244 43.56 -22.36 24.02
N LYS A 245 42.31 -22.10 23.59
CA LYS A 245 41.08 -22.58 24.24
C LYS A 245 40.00 -22.95 23.24
N VAL A 246 39.21 -23.95 23.61
CA VAL A 246 38.01 -24.37 22.88
C VAL A 246 36.86 -23.39 23.18
N SER A 247 36.30 -22.81 22.13
CA SER A 247 35.09 -22.00 22.10
C SER A 247 33.87 -22.87 22.39
N ASP A 248 32.92 -22.32 23.13
CA ASP A 248 31.66 -22.96 23.48
C ASP A 248 30.59 -21.87 23.63
N VAL A 249 29.38 -22.25 24.01
CA VAL A 249 28.28 -21.31 24.24
C VAL A 249 27.64 -21.51 25.61
N ASP A 250 27.14 -20.43 26.19
CA ASP A 250 26.45 -20.42 27.47
C ASP A 250 24.98 -20.83 27.31
N VAL A 251 24.79 -22.14 27.08
CA VAL A 251 23.48 -22.79 27.00
C VAL A 251 22.66 -22.67 28.29
N ASP A 252 23.25 -22.32 29.43
CA ASP A 252 22.50 -22.18 30.69
C ASP A 252 21.77 -20.82 30.75
N ASN A 253 22.38 -19.77 30.15
CA ASN A 253 21.88 -18.39 30.13
C ASN A 253 21.33 -17.95 28.76
N ALA A 254 20.94 -18.92 27.92
CA ALA A 254 20.29 -18.66 26.64
C ALA A 254 18.90 -17.99 26.81
N THR A 255 18.59 -17.06 25.88
CA THR A 255 17.26 -16.49 25.72
C THR A 255 16.47 -17.34 24.73
N VAL A 256 15.21 -17.61 25.06
CA VAL A 256 14.35 -18.52 24.32
C VAL A 256 13.08 -17.81 23.86
N ALA A 257 12.52 -18.28 22.77
CA ALA A 257 11.22 -17.92 22.23
C ALA A 257 10.31 -19.16 22.17
N ASN A 258 9.01 -18.89 22.08
CA ASN A 258 7.97 -19.92 22.00
C ASN A 258 7.77 -20.47 20.58
N ALA A 259 8.21 -19.72 19.57
CA ALA A 259 7.98 -20.05 18.17
C ALA A 259 9.18 -19.65 17.31
N LEU A 260 9.39 -20.42 16.24
CA LEU A 260 10.17 -19.98 15.09
C LEU A 260 9.32 -20.15 13.83
N THR A 261 9.30 -19.12 13.00
CA THR A 261 8.59 -19.11 11.72
C THR A 261 9.59 -18.95 10.59
N THR A 262 9.42 -19.65 9.48
CA THR A 262 10.22 -19.45 8.28
C THR A 262 9.36 -19.28 7.04
N THR A 263 9.71 -18.31 6.20
CA THR A 263 9.19 -18.13 4.84
C THR A 263 10.16 -18.65 3.77
N ASP A 264 11.33 -19.18 4.17
CA ASP A 264 12.29 -19.81 3.26
C ASP A 264 11.82 -21.21 2.85
N ILE A 265 10.90 -21.23 1.89
CA ILE A 265 10.32 -22.45 1.32
C ILE A 265 11.00 -22.76 -0.01
N THR A 266 11.72 -23.87 -0.08
CA THR A 266 12.34 -24.40 -1.30
C THR A 266 11.53 -25.58 -1.84
N ASP A 267 11.50 -25.76 -3.17
CA ASP A 267 10.72 -26.83 -3.84
C ASP A 267 9.24 -26.93 -3.38
N ASN A 268 8.62 -25.80 -3.02
CA ASN A 268 7.27 -25.66 -2.46
C ASN A 268 6.97 -26.36 -1.13
N TYR A 269 7.87 -27.21 -0.61
CA TYR A 269 7.60 -28.05 0.58
C TYR A 269 8.73 -28.12 1.60
N ASN A 270 9.93 -27.63 1.29
CA ASN A 270 11.08 -27.69 2.17
C ASN A 270 11.26 -26.35 2.90
N ALA A 271 10.86 -26.30 4.17
CA ALA A 271 11.09 -25.16 5.03
C ALA A 271 12.48 -25.21 5.65
N VAL A 272 13.24 -24.12 5.55
CA VAL A 272 14.59 -24.03 6.12
C VAL A 272 14.57 -23.18 7.38
N PHE A 273 15.05 -23.75 8.49
CA PHE A 273 15.23 -23.08 9.76
C PHE A 273 16.70 -23.03 10.16
N THR A 274 17.13 -21.92 10.73
CA THR A 274 18.38 -21.78 11.48
C THR A 274 18.05 -21.85 12.98
N LEU A 275 18.71 -22.76 13.71
CA LEU A 275 18.49 -23.04 15.12
C LEU A 275 19.79 -22.80 15.91
N LEU A 276 19.72 -22.10 17.04
CA LEU A 276 20.85 -22.02 17.96
C LEU A 276 20.87 -23.22 18.93
N PRO A 277 22.01 -23.49 19.58
CA PRO A 277 22.12 -24.46 20.67
C PRO A 277 21.00 -24.30 21.69
N ALA A 278 20.27 -25.39 21.94
CA ALA A 278 19.18 -25.39 22.90
C ALA A 278 19.66 -25.11 24.33
N LYS A 279 18.82 -24.42 25.11
CA LYS A 279 19.07 -24.14 26.52
C LYS A 279 19.20 -25.45 27.31
N THR A 280 20.09 -25.48 28.29
CA THR A 280 20.28 -26.66 29.14
C THR A 280 18.97 -26.98 29.87
N GLY A 281 18.56 -28.25 29.82
CA GLY A 281 17.36 -28.72 30.50
C GLY A 281 16.05 -28.39 29.79
N THR A 282 16.08 -27.90 28.54
CA THR A 282 14.87 -27.75 27.73
C THR A 282 14.18 -29.10 27.54
N ILE A 283 12.97 -29.22 28.10
CA ILE A 283 12.08 -30.36 27.94
C ILE A 283 10.76 -29.82 27.40
N ILE A 284 10.39 -30.25 26.20
CA ILE A 284 9.13 -29.87 25.56
C ILE A 284 8.02 -30.76 26.09
N SER A 285 7.00 -30.16 26.70
CA SER A 285 5.81 -30.86 27.18
C SER A 285 4.73 -31.00 26.11
N SER A 286 4.71 -30.07 25.15
CA SER A 286 3.73 -29.98 24.08
C SER A 286 4.27 -29.08 22.97
N ALA A 287 3.97 -29.43 21.72
CA ALA A 287 4.33 -28.64 20.56
C ALA A 287 3.30 -28.78 19.46
N ASN A 288 3.30 -27.82 18.55
CA ASN A 288 2.57 -27.93 17.29
C ASN A 288 3.40 -27.36 16.14
N VAL A 289 3.07 -27.77 14.93
CA VAL A 289 3.60 -27.17 13.71
C VAL A 289 2.44 -26.64 12.88
N VAL A 290 2.49 -25.36 12.52
CA VAL A 290 1.50 -24.72 11.66
C VAL A 290 2.10 -24.58 10.26
N ILE A 291 1.48 -25.22 9.28
CA ILE A 291 1.87 -25.14 7.88
C ILE A 291 0.88 -24.20 7.20
N LYS A 292 1.33 -23.01 6.82
CA LYS A 292 0.51 -22.05 6.07
C LYS A 292 0.67 -22.33 4.57
N THR A 293 -0.45 -22.37 3.87
CA THR A 293 -0.54 -22.61 2.43
C THR A 293 -1.22 -21.43 1.75
N ASN A 294 -1.28 -21.47 0.42
CA ASN A 294 -2.07 -20.51 -0.33
C ASN A 294 -3.59 -20.66 -0.14
N TYR A 295 -4.10 -21.70 0.53
CA TYR A 295 -5.54 -21.90 0.73
C TYR A 295 -5.96 -21.98 2.20
N GLY A 296 -5.05 -21.72 3.14
CA GLY A 296 -5.33 -21.79 4.57
C GLY A 296 -4.15 -22.33 5.35
N LYS A 297 -4.40 -23.01 6.46
CA LYS A 297 -3.35 -23.61 7.28
C LYS A 297 -3.71 -25.01 7.74
N VAL A 298 -2.70 -25.81 8.00
CA VAL A 298 -2.83 -27.10 8.67
C VAL A 298 -2.04 -27.05 9.96
N THR A 299 -2.72 -27.25 11.08
CA THR A 299 -2.09 -27.37 12.40
C THR A 299 -1.90 -28.84 12.75
N LEU A 300 -0.64 -29.20 12.96
CA LEU A 300 -0.19 -30.51 13.38
C LEU A 300 0.03 -30.53 14.88
N GLU A 301 -0.73 -31.35 15.58
CA GLU A 301 -0.71 -31.50 17.04
C GLU A 301 -0.39 -32.95 17.42
N ASP A 302 0.17 -33.16 18.61
CA ASP A 302 0.57 -34.50 19.09
C ASP A 302 -0.59 -35.51 19.18
N VAL A 303 -1.84 -35.04 19.31
CA VAL A 303 -3.02 -35.92 19.41
C VAL A 303 -3.31 -36.70 18.13
N LYS A 304 -2.67 -36.35 17.00
CA LYS A 304 -2.92 -36.96 15.69
C LYS A 304 -2.00 -38.16 15.35
N GLY A 305 -1.14 -38.59 16.28
CA GLY A 305 -0.28 -39.78 16.14
C GLY A 305 1.11 -39.48 15.58
N ASP A 306 1.78 -40.53 15.08
CA ASP A 306 3.13 -40.44 14.55
C ASP A 306 3.13 -39.73 13.18
N ILE A 307 3.69 -38.51 13.13
CA ILE A 307 3.69 -37.66 11.94
C ILE A 307 5.06 -37.07 11.60
N TRP A 308 6.06 -37.27 12.47
CA TRP A 308 7.43 -36.80 12.27
C TRP A 308 8.35 -37.94 11.82
N GLY A 309 9.21 -37.69 10.84
CA GLY A 309 10.09 -38.68 10.23
C GLY A 309 11.49 -38.16 9.88
N LYS A 310 12.40 -39.09 9.59
CA LYS A 310 13.82 -38.78 9.35
C LYS A 310 14.10 -38.20 7.96
N THR A 311 13.51 -38.76 6.90
CA THR A 311 13.70 -38.29 5.51
C THR A 311 12.48 -38.65 4.66
N ALA A 312 12.11 -37.75 3.73
CA ALA A 312 10.95 -37.91 2.85
C ALA A 312 10.99 -39.14 1.93
N THR A 313 12.18 -39.71 1.66
CA THR A 313 12.36 -40.86 0.75
C THR A 313 12.26 -42.23 1.43
N THR A 314 12.25 -42.30 2.76
CA THR A 314 12.19 -43.56 3.55
C THR A 314 11.10 -43.45 4.62
N VAL A 315 9.87 -43.21 4.18
CA VAL A 315 8.74 -42.78 5.01
C VAL A 315 8.34 -43.88 6.01
N THR A 316 8.81 -43.76 7.24
CA THR A 316 8.22 -44.38 8.43
C THR A 316 8.10 -43.25 9.43
N TYR A 317 6.87 -42.81 9.68
CA TYR A 317 6.57 -41.85 10.74
C TYR A 317 6.39 -42.65 12.03
N ASP A 318 7.19 -42.33 13.03
CA ASP A 318 7.28 -43.08 14.30
C ASP A 318 7.35 -42.16 15.52
N LYS A 319 7.11 -40.86 15.32
CA LYS A 319 7.21 -39.82 16.35
C LYS A 319 6.10 -38.79 16.24
N THR A 320 5.67 -38.30 17.40
CA THR A 320 4.84 -37.11 17.54
C THR A 320 5.61 -35.82 17.20
N VAL A 321 4.92 -34.68 17.12
CA VAL A 321 5.54 -33.37 16.85
C VAL A 321 6.48 -32.99 17.99
N THR A 322 6.04 -33.15 19.24
CA THR A 322 6.85 -32.89 20.43
C THR A 322 8.12 -33.71 20.46
N GLU A 323 8.03 -35.02 20.20
CA GLU A 323 9.20 -35.90 20.18
C GLU A 323 10.17 -35.53 19.04
N GLY A 324 9.62 -35.15 17.88
CA GLY A 324 10.38 -34.69 16.73
C GLY A 324 11.16 -33.39 17.00
N ILE A 325 10.49 -32.37 17.54
CA ILE A 325 11.13 -31.09 17.88
C ILE A 325 12.14 -31.29 19.02
N GLN A 326 11.81 -32.08 20.06
CA GLN A 326 12.75 -32.39 21.14
C GLN A 326 14.02 -33.07 20.59
N GLU A 327 13.88 -34.00 19.63
CA GLU A 327 15.02 -34.63 18.97
C GLU A 327 15.87 -33.60 18.20
N VAL A 328 15.24 -32.68 17.47
CA VAL A 328 15.96 -31.61 16.77
C VAL A 328 16.75 -30.77 17.76
N LEU A 329 16.11 -30.29 18.84
CA LEU A 329 16.75 -29.46 19.86
C LEU A 329 17.93 -30.17 20.53
N ASN A 330 17.74 -31.45 20.90
CA ASN A 330 18.80 -32.27 21.50
C ASN A 330 20.02 -32.45 20.58
N ASN A 331 19.86 -32.26 19.27
CA ASN A 331 20.93 -32.40 18.29
C ASN A 331 21.54 -31.06 17.82
N THR A 332 21.03 -29.91 18.28
CA THR A 332 21.54 -28.58 17.87
C THR A 332 22.98 -28.32 18.31
N TRP A 333 23.45 -28.95 19.39
CA TRP A 333 24.79 -28.73 19.95
C TRP A 333 25.40 -30.02 20.53
N THR A 334 25.90 -30.89 19.64
CA THR A 334 26.37 -32.23 20.01
C THR A 334 27.77 -32.50 19.47
N ASN A 335 28.47 -33.45 20.09
CA ASN A 335 29.83 -33.79 19.70
C ASN A 335 29.89 -34.22 18.22
N ALA A 336 30.84 -33.64 17.49
CA ALA A 336 31.17 -34.06 16.14
C ALA A 336 31.77 -35.47 16.19
N THR A 337 31.25 -36.35 15.34
CA THR A 337 31.72 -37.75 15.23
C THR A 337 32.70 -37.93 14.06
N THR A 338 32.76 -36.95 13.16
CA THR A 338 33.61 -36.93 11.96
C THR A 338 34.08 -35.49 11.70
N GLY A 339 34.99 -35.31 10.75
CA GLY A 339 35.54 -34.01 10.42
C GLY A 339 36.59 -33.56 11.41
N SER A 340 37.02 -32.31 11.30
CA SER A 340 38.22 -31.90 12.00
C SER A 340 37.94 -31.46 13.45
N PHE A 341 36.69 -31.10 13.81
CA PHE A 341 36.23 -30.86 15.20
C PHE A 341 35.78 -32.12 15.97
N ILE A 342 36.20 -33.33 15.57
CA ILE A 342 35.86 -34.58 16.28
C ILE A 342 36.04 -34.43 17.79
N GLY A 343 35.00 -34.81 18.54
CA GLY A 343 34.97 -34.75 20.00
C GLY A 343 34.51 -33.40 20.57
N GLU A 344 34.38 -32.36 19.76
CA GLU A 344 33.88 -31.05 20.16
C GLU A 344 32.41 -30.86 19.76
N LYS A 345 31.67 -30.01 20.48
CA LYS A 345 30.28 -29.69 20.13
C LYS A 345 30.23 -28.75 18.93
N ILE A 346 29.42 -29.12 17.93
CA ILE A 346 29.18 -28.32 16.72
C ILE A 346 27.70 -28.28 16.37
N GLY A 347 27.30 -27.22 15.68
CA GLY A 347 26.02 -27.14 14.98
C GLY A 347 25.99 -28.08 13.79
N LYS A 348 24.81 -28.62 13.46
CA LYS A 348 24.65 -29.68 12.45
C LYS A 348 23.74 -29.26 11.29
N PHE A 349 23.70 -30.13 10.29
CA PHE A 349 22.64 -30.14 9.29
C PHE A 349 21.64 -31.25 9.63
N GLY A 350 20.37 -30.89 9.77
CA GLY A 350 19.27 -31.82 9.97
C GLY A 350 18.34 -31.81 8.75
N LYS A 351 17.95 -32.99 8.27
CA LYS A 351 16.79 -33.15 7.39
C LYS A 351 15.73 -33.93 8.15
N ARG A 352 14.49 -33.47 8.14
CA ARG A 352 13.31 -34.13 8.75
C ARG A 352 12.11 -33.94 7.84
N SER A 353 11.08 -34.75 8.05
CA SER A 353 9.84 -34.68 7.28
C SER A 353 8.61 -34.75 8.20
N ILE A 354 7.54 -34.06 7.83
CA ILE A 354 6.26 -34.07 8.54
C ILE A 354 5.11 -34.43 7.60
N GLN A 355 4.24 -35.33 8.02
CA GLN A 355 3.02 -35.64 7.28
C GLN A 355 1.93 -34.61 7.58
N ALA A 356 1.33 -34.05 6.53
CA ALA A 356 0.25 -33.07 6.65
C ALA A 356 -1.00 -33.50 5.89
N ASP A 357 -2.10 -33.73 6.60
CA ASP A 357 -3.38 -34.08 6.00
C ASP A 357 -4.11 -32.83 5.50
N MET A 358 -4.21 -32.68 4.17
CA MET A 358 -4.88 -31.52 3.56
C MET A 358 -6.40 -31.56 3.72
N SER A 359 -7.00 -32.68 4.16
CA SER A 359 -8.42 -32.72 4.48
C SER A 359 -8.78 -31.99 5.78
N THR A 360 -7.79 -31.63 6.60
CA THR A 360 -7.97 -30.79 7.80
C THR A 360 -7.54 -29.34 7.57
N LEU A 361 -7.55 -28.90 6.30
CA LEU A 361 -7.20 -27.52 5.95
C LEU A 361 -8.20 -26.55 6.60
N ASP A 362 -7.68 -25.71 7.48
CA ASP A 362 -8.42 -24.61 8.10
C ASP A 362 -8.26 -23.37 7.21
N MET A 363 -9.37 -22.94 6.61
CA MET A 363 -9.42 -21.75 5.75
C MET A 363 -9.85 -20.50 6.50
N ASP A 364 -10.05 -20.57 7.82
CA ASP A 364 -10.41 -19.40 8.63
C ASP A 364 -9.24 -18.42 8.72
N GLY A 365 -9.54 -17.16 8.40
CA GLY A 365 -8.56 -16.09 8.28
C GLY A 365 -7.73 -16.14 6.99
N LEU A 366 -8.21 -16.81 5.94
CA LEU A 366 -7.54 -16.84 4.64
C LEU A 366 -7.52 -15.43 4.01
N HIS A 367 -6.33 -14.98 3.64
CA HIS A 367 -6.12 -13.77 2.86
C HIS A 367 -6.24 -14.08 1.37
N ILE A 368 -7.22 -13.47 0.72
CA ILE A 368 -7.52 -13.57 -0.69
C ILE A 368 -6.77 -12.45 -1.41
N THR A 369 -5.76 -12.85 -2.17
CA THR A 369 -4.76 -11.95 -2.78
C THR A 369 -5.24 -11.31 -4.08
N ASP A 370 -6.13 -11.97 -4.82
CA ASP A 370 -6.64 -11.51 -6.10
C ASP A 370 -7.95 -12.23 -6.49
N GLN A 371 -8.53 -11.80 -7.61
CA GLN A 371 -9.76 -12.36 -8.17
C GLN A 371 -9.71 -13.85 -8.52
N GLN A 372 -8.56 -14.38 -9.01
CA GLN A 372 -8.44 -15.79 -9.34
C GLN A 372 -8.31 -16.62 -8.07
N HIS A 373 -7.56 -16.11 -7.08
CA HIS A 373 -7.46 -16.71 -5.77
C HIS A 373 -8.83 -16.78 -5.08
N LEU A 374 -9.68 -15.76 -5.21
CA LEU A 374 -11.06 -15.83 -4.71
C LEU A 374 -11.83 -17.02 -5.30
N ILE A 375 -11.81 -17.17 -6.63
CA ILE A 375 -12.50 -18.26 -7.31
C ILE A 375 -11.95 -19.62 -6.87
N ASP A 376 -10.62 -19.74 -6.79
CA ASP A 376 -9.94 -20.97 -6.39
C ASP A 376 -10.26 -21.32 -4.92
N ALA A 377 -10.21 -20.34 -4.02
CA ALA A 377 -10.52 -20.51 -2.60
C ALA A 377 -11.97 -20.95 -2.37
N LEU A 378 -12.94 -20.38 -3.12
CA LEU A 378 -14.34 -20.83 -3.05
C LEU A 378 -14.51 -22.30 -3.46
N LYS A 379 -13.81 -22.73 -4.53
CA LYS A 379 -13.83 -24.15 -4.97
C LYS A 379 -13.20 -25.07 -3.93
N VAL A 380 -12.07 -24.66 -3.33
CA VAL A 380 -11.40 -25.44 -2.29
C VAL A 380 -12.24 -25.52 -1.03
N TYR A 381 -12.89 -24.42 -0.64
CA TYR A 381 -13.82 -24.40 0.49
C TYR A 381 -14.96 -25.41 0.29
N ASP A 382 -15.59 -25.43 -0.88
CA ASP A 382 -16.69 -26.37 -1.15
C ASP A 382 -16.24 -27.84 -1.12
N ALA A 383 -14.98 -28.11 -1.50
CA ALA A 383 -14.43 -29.46 -1.51
C ALA A 383 -13.96 -29.96 -0.14
N ILE A 384 -13.49 -29.06 0.75
CA ILE A 384 -12.75 -29.45 1.97
C ILE A 384 -13.38 -28.88 3.25
N ALA A 385 -13.91 -27.66 3.21
CA ALA A 385 -14.29 -26.90 4.39
C ALA A 385 -15.78 -26.47 4.39
N ASN A 386 -16.63 -27.06 3.54
CA ASN A 386 -17.98 -26.58 3.21
C ASN A 386 -18.89 -26.28 4.42
N ASP A 387 -18.61 -26.88 5.58
CA ASP A 387 -19.39 -26.70 6.80
C ASP A 387 -18.78 -25.77 7.86
N ALA A 388 -17.56 -25.28 7.66
CA ALA A 388 -16.84 -24.44 8.61
C ALA A 388 -17.27 -22.97 8.47
N THR A 389 -17.50 -22.30 9.60
CA THR A 389 -17.61 -20.84 9.58
C THR A 389 -16.23 -20.25 9.45
N VAL A 390 -16.01 -19.48 8.38
CA VAL A 390 -14.69 -18.92 8.05
C VAL A 390 -14.80 -17.44 7.69
N ASP A 391 -13.78 -16.68 8.07
CA ASP A 391 -13.53 -15.32 7.61
C ASP A 391 -12.52 -15.33 6.46
N PHE A 392 -12.89 -14.76 5.32
CA PHE A 392 -11.98 -14.47 4.21
C PHE A 392 -11.63 -12.98 4.19
N PHE A 393 -10.35 -12.66 4.29
CA PHE A 393 -9.83 -11.29 4.23
C PHE A 393 -9.44 -10.96 2.79
N LEU A 394 -10.03 -9.91 2.23
CA LEU A 394 -9.72 -9.43 0.89
C LEU A 394 -8.53 -8.48 0.97
N ASP A 395 -7.42 -8.84 0.32
CA ASP A 395 -6.20 -8.03 0.30
C ASP A 395 -6.30 -6.90 -0.74
N GLY A 396 -5.91 -5.68 -0.36
CA GLY A 396 -5.88 -4.57 -1.28
C GLY A 396 -4.74 -4.69 -2.28
N ASP A 397 -4.98 -4.26 -3.51
CA ASP A 397 -3.93 -4.01 -4.49
C ASP A 397 -3.06 -2.78 -4.10
N GLU A 398 -2.19 -2.32 -4.99
CA GLU A 398 -1.35 -1.13 -4.76
C GLU A 398 -2.14 0.16 -4.45
N ASN A 399 -3.45 0.20 -4.77
CA ASN A 399 -4.35 1.31 -4.49
C ASN A 399 -5.21 1.08 -3.24
N GLY A 400 -4.99 -0.02 -2.52
CA GLY A 400 -5.83 -0.45 -1.40
C GLY A 400 -7.20 -0.95 -1.85
N GLU A 401 -7.34 -1.44 -3.09
CA GLU A 401 -8.61 -1.93 -3.64
C GLU A 401 -8.56 -3.44 -3.91
N PHE A 402 -9.58 -4.20 -3.48
CA PHE A 402 -9.76 -5.56 -3.97
C PHE A 402 -10.58 -5.53 -5.26
N VAL A 403 -9.96 -5.86 -6.39
CA VAL A 403 -10.57 -5.77 -7.72
C VAL A 403 -11.21 -7.10 -8.13
N MET A 404 -12.50 -7.06 -8.49
CA MET A 404 -13.26 -8.19 -9.02
C MET A 404 -13.68 -7.94 -10.47
N ASP A 405 -13.31 -8.84 -11.36
CA ASP A 405 -13.87 -8.89 -12.71
C ASP A 405 -15.25 -9.57 -12.75
N ALA A 406 -15.79 -9.77 -13.95
CA ALA A 406 -17.10 -10.38 -14.13
C ALA A 406 -17.21 -11.82 -13.61
N GLU A 407 -16.15 -12.63 -13.73
CA GLU A 407 -16.18 -14.04 -13.28
C GLU A 407 -16.12 -14.11 -11.76
N ALA A 408 -15.21 -13.35 -11.14
CA ALA A 408 -15.09 -13.27 -9.69
C ALA A 408 -16.34 -12.65 -9.05
N THR A 409 -16.93 -11.63 -9.69
CA THR A 409 -18.19 -11.02 -9.24
C THR A 409 -19.32 -12.04 -9.20
N ALA A 410 -19.47 -12.85 -10.25
CA ALA A 410 -20.51 -13.86 -10.33
C ALA A 410 -20.31 -14.97 -9.27
N ALA A 411 -19.06 -15.40 -9.04
CA ALA A 411 -18.73 -16.39 -8.01
C ALA A 411 -19.00 -15.85 -6.59
N TYR A 412 -18.61 -14.61 -6.32
CA TYR A 412 -18.90 -13.92 -5.06
C TYR A 412 -20.41 -13.76 -4.85
N GLU A 413 -21.14 -13.27 -5.85
CA GLU A 413 -22.59 -13.05 -5.76
C GLU A 413 -23.33 -14.37 -5.48
N ALA A 414 -22.97 -15.43 -6.20
CA ALA A 414 -23.55 -16.75 -5.98
C ALA A 414 -23.32 -17.23 -4.54
N ARG A 415 -22.13 -16.98 -3.96
CA ARG A 415 -21.81 -17.33 -2.58
C ARG A 415 -22.64 -16.53 -1.58
N VAL A 416 -22.70 -15.20 -1.70
CA VAL A 416 -23.41 -14.37 -0.70
C VAL A 416 -24.94 -14.44 -0.82
N ALA A 417 -25.44 -14.87 -1.98
CA ALA A 417 -26.85 -15.16 -2.20
C ALA A 417 -27.29 -16.49 -1.58
N ASP A 418 -26.36 -17.43 -1.34
CA ASP A 418 -26.66 -18.71 -0.70
C ASP A 418 -27.06 -18.50 0.77
N ALA A 419 -28.19 -19.10 1.17
CA ALA A 419 -28.72 -19.04 2.52
C ALA A 419 -27.91 -19.90 3.50
N GLU A 420 -27.17 -20.90 2.99
CA GLU A 420 -26.29 -21.76 3.79
C GLU A 420 -24.85 -21.24 3.84
N ASN A 421 -24.57 -20.07 3.24
CA ASN A 421 -23.24 -19.47 3.25
C ASN A 421 -22.71 -19.27 4.68
N LYS A 422 -21.54 -19.86 4.96
CA LYS A 422 -20.79 -19.71 6.22
C LYS A 422 -19.50 -18.92 6.06
N ILE A 423 -19.25 -18.35 4.88
CA ILE A 423 -18.09 -17.48 4.61
C ILE A 423 -18.48 -16.02 4.86
N THR A 424 -17.67 -15.33 5.66
CA THR A 424 -17.78 -13.88 5.84
C THR A 424 -16.60 -13.20 5.14
N PHE A 425 -16.89 -12.32 4.18
CA PHE A 425 -15.86 -11.53 3.49
C PHE A 425 -15.57 -10.24 4.27
N LYS A 426 -14.30 -10.01 4.62
CA LYS A 426 -13.82 -8.84 5.34
C LYS A 426 -12.70 -8.17 4.56
N LEU A 427 -12.48 -6.87 4.78
CA LEU A 427 -11.32 -6.19 4.21
C LEU A 427 -10.09 -6.48 5.07
N SER A 428 -8.94 -6.72 4.46
CA SER A 428 -7.68 -6.86 5.19
C SER A 428 -7.30 -5.56 5.90
N THR A 429 -6.90 -5.67 7.16
CA THR A 429 -6.36 -4.57 7.97
C THR A 429 -4.85 -4.62 8.13
N ASP A 430 -4.21 -5.61 7.51
CA ASP A 430 -2.76 -5.79 7.62
C ASP A 430 -2.04 -4.68 6.86
N PRO A 431 -1.04 -3.99 7.46
CA PRO A 431 -0.39 -2.85 6.81
C PRO A 431 0.24 -3.14 5.45
N ALA A 432 0.60 -4.41 5.17
CA ALA A 432 1.19 -4.83 3.91
C ALA A 432 0.15 -5.11 2.81
N THR A 433 -1.11 -5.38 3.18
CA THR A 433 -2.19 -5.78 2.25
C THR A 433 -3.50 -5.04 2.53
N GLN A 434 -3.42 -3.85 3.14
CA GLN A 434 -4.57 -3.10 3.59
C GLN A 434 -5.57 -2.87 2.44
N CYS A 435 -6.84 -3.16 2.70
CA CYS A 435 -7.92 -2.99 1.75
C CYS A 435 -8.93 -1.98 2.28
N ASP A 436 -9.19 -0.93 1.51
CA ASP A 436 -10.11 0.15 1.87
C ASP A 436 -11.42 0.09 1.08
N ALA A 437 -11.46 -0.63 -0.05
CA ALA A 437 -12.65 -0.75 -0.88
C ALA A 437 -12.65 -2.02 -1.75
N VAL A 438 -13.85 -2.48 -2.12
CA VAL A 438 -14.04 -3.52 -3.14
C VAL A 438 -14.48 -2.86 -4.44
N LYS A 439 -13.79 -3.18 -5.54
CA LYS A 439 -14.04 -2.60 -6.86
C LYS A 439 -14.48 -3.66 -7.84
N PHE A 440 -15.71 -3.53 -8.32
CA PHE A 440 -16.28 -4.37 -9.37
C PHE A 440 -15.99 -3.75 -10.74
N VAL A 441 -15.40 -4.52 -11.64
CA VAL A 441 -15.00 -4.08 -12.99
C VAL A 441 -15.80 -4.85 -14.02
N SER A 442 -16.42 -4.14 -14.96
CA SER A 442 -17.15 -4.75 -16.07
C SER A 442 -16.87 -4.07 -17.41
N THR A 443 -16.47 -4.86 -18.42
CA THR A 443 -16.22 -4.38 -19.78
C THR A 443 -17.47 -4.37 -20.67
N THR A 444 -18.52 -5.07 -20.25
CA THR A 444 -19.84 -5.10 -20.90
C THR A 444 -20.89 -4.58 -19.93
N GLU A 445 -22.04 -4.11 -20.39
CA GLU A 445 -23.10 -3.68 -19.48
C GLU A 445 -23.57 -4.86 -18.60
N THR A 446 -23.30 -4.78 -17.30
CA THR A 446 -23.60 -5.84 -16.32
C THR A 446 -24.49 -5.29 -15.22
N GLU A 447 -25.44 -6.09 -14.75
CA GLU A 447 -26.34 -5.70 -13.65
C GLU A 447 -25.56 -5.61 -12.32
N VAL A 448 -25.81 -4.57 -11.52
CA VAL A 448 -25.31 -4.47 -10.14
C VAL A 448 -25.79 -5.70 -9.35
N PRO A 449 -24.89 -6.38 -8.62
CA PRO A 449 -25.22 -7.62 -7.90
C PRO A 449 -26.48 -7.48 -7.04
N THR A 450 -27.34 -8.50 -7.10
CA THR A 450 -28.61 -8.57 -6.37
C THR A 450 -28.42 -8.53 -4.86
N ALA A 451 -27.31 -9.11 -4.39
CA ALA A 451 -26.87 -9.09 -3.01
C ALA A 451 -25.40 -8.69 -2.91
N LEU A 452 -25.08 -7.77 -2.00
CA LEU A 452 -23.72 -7.46 -1.56
C LEU A 452 -23.68 -7.60 -0.03
N LYS A 453 -22.78 -8.43 0.49
CA LYS A 453 -22.67 -8.72 1.93
C LYS A 453 -21.20 -8.83 2.34
N PHE A 454 -20.81 -8.09 3.37
CA PHE A 454 -19.49 -8.15 3.99
C PHE A 454 -19.61 -8.30 5.51
N GLY A 455 -18.51 -8.60 6.20
CA GLY A 455 -18.46 -8.68 7.66
C GLY A 455 -18.20 -7.34 8.36
N THR A 456 -17.82 -6.32 7.60
CA THR A 456 -17.45 -4.98 8.08
C THR A 456 -17.87 -3.93 7.06
N ALA A 457 -18.13 -2.69 7.47
CA ALA A 457 -18.60 -1.64 6.59
C ALA A 457 -17.62 -1.40 5.42
N THR A 458 -18.05 -1.75 4.21
CA THR A 458 -17.21 -1.80 3.02
C THR A 458 -17.67 -0.76 2.00
N PRO A 459 -16.80 0.18 1.59
CA PRO A 459 -16.99 0.99 0.39
C PRO A 459 -16.94 0.12 -0.87
N VAL A 460 -17.91 0.30 -1.77
CA VAL A 460 -18.00 -0.43 -3.03
C VAL A 460 -17.87 0.53 -4.20
N LYS A 461 -17.04 0.17 -5.17
CA LYS A 461 -16.78 0.92 -6.40
C LYS A 461 -17.20 0.13 -7.63
N PHE A 462 -17.82 0.79 -8.60
CA PHE A 462 -18.20 0.24 -9.89
C PHE A 462 -17.41 0.93 -11.00
N ALA A 463 -16.60 0.16 -11.73
CA ALA A 463 -15.80 0.62 -12.85
C ALA A 463 -16.23 -0.06 -14.17
N GLY A 464 -16.20 0.70 -15.27
CA GLY A 464 -16.65 0.21 -16.58
C GLY A 464 -18.15 0.38 -16.80
N LEU A 465 -18.83 -0.62 -17.37
CA LEU A 465 -20.22 -0.52 -17.83
C LEU A 465 -21.17 -1.30 -16.91
N TRP A 466 -22.09 -0.60 -16.26
CA TRP A 466 -23.00 -1.18 -15.28
C TRP A 466 -24.45 -0.77 -15.52
N LYS A 467 -25.36 -1.57 -14.98
CA LYS A 467 -26.79 -1.29 -14.94
C LYS A 467 -27.32 -1.49 -13.52
N TYR A 468 -28.10 -0.53 -13.04
CA TYR A 468 -28.86 -0.66 -11.79
C TYR A 468 -30.35 -0.68 -12.12
N SER A 469 -30.99 -1.80 -11.81
CA SER A 469 -32.42 -1.96 -11.86
C SER A 469 -32.94 -2.73 -10.64
N ASP A 470 -34.19 -2.45 -10.29
CA ASP A 470 -34.94 -3.11 -9.23
C ASP A 470 -34.28 -3.02 -7.82
N SER A 471 -34.89 -3.68 -6.84
CA SER A 471 -34.41 -3.65 -5.46
C SER A 471 -33.21 -4.58 -5.26
N LYS A 472 -32.17 -4.08 -4.58
CA LYS A 472 -31.01 -4.88 -4.15
C LYS A 472 -31.06 -5.17 -2.65
N THR A 473 -30.18 -6.06 -2.17
CA THR A 473 -30.00 -6.35 -0.73
C THR A 473 -28.56 -6.08 -0.34
N PHE A 474 -28.36 -5.19 0.62
CA PHE A 474 -27.03 -4.75 1.06
C PHE A 474 -26.83 -5.03 2.56
N ASP A 475 -25.70 -5.63 2.89
CA ASP A 475 -25.24 -5.78 4.25
C ASP A 475 -23.77 -5.40 4.36
N TYR A 476 -23.47 -4.57 5.35
CA TYR A 476 -22.18 -3.90 5.53
C TYR A 476 -21.69 -3.12 4.30
N ILE A 477 -22.59 -2.40 3.60
CA ILE A 477 -22.23 -1.53 2.48
C ILE A 477 -22.22 -0.07 2.92
N ALA A 478 -21.03 0.49 3.09
CA ALA A 478 -20.83 1.86 3.55
C ALA A 478 -21.26 2.89 2.49
N SER A 479 -20.90 2.66 1.23
CA SER A 479 -21.20 3.54 0.11
C SER A 479 -21.12 2.78 -1.21
N LEU A 480 -21.85 3.27 -2.22
CA LEU A 480 -21.69 2.86 -3.60
C LEU A 480 -21.08 4.01 -4.39
N GLU A 481 -20.05 3.75 -5.17
CA GLU A 481 -19.41 4.74 -6.02
C GLU A 481 -19.43 4.27 -7.49
N VAL A 482 -19.91 5.12 -8.39
CA VAL A 482 -19.66 4.99 -9.83
C VAL A 482 -18.41 5.80 -10.12
N VAL A 483 -17.28 5.13 -10.39
CA VAL A 483 -15.97 5.80 -10.49
C VAL A 483 -15.87 6.65 -11.76
N GLU A 484 -14.90 7.57 -11.80
CA GLU A 484 -14.61 8.36 -12.99
C GLU A 484 -14.34 7.47 -14.22
N GLY A 485 -14.92 7.83 -15.37
CA GLY A 485 -14.85 7.05 -16.60
C GLY A 485 -15.79 5.83 -16.68
N ALA A 486 -16.48 5.48 -15.59
CA ALA A 486 -17.51 4.44 -15.61
C ALA A 486 -18.87 4.97 -16.08
N THR A 487 -19.71 4.08 -16.58
CA THR A 487 -21.09 4.36 -17.01
C THR A 487 -22.06 3.44 -16.27
N MET A 488 -23.11 4.03 -15.69
CA MET A 488 -24.17 3.31 -14.99
C MET A 488 -25.54 3.63 -15.62
N THR A 489 -26.17 2.66 -16.26
CA THR A 489 -27.55 2.78 -16.73
C THR A 489 -28.52 2.53 -15.58
N MET A 490 -29.43 3.47 -15.28
CA MET A 490 -30.47 3.31 -14.26
C MET A 490 -31.85 3.18 -14.91
N THR A 491 -32.64 2.22 -14.44
CA THR A 491 -34.01 1.99 -14.92
C THR A 491 -34.92 1.48 -13.80
N ASN A 492 -36.24 1.65 -13.95
CA ASN A 492 -37.27 1.18 -13.01
C ASN A 492 -37.16 1.81 -11.62
N MET A 493 -36.77 1.05 -10.59
CA MET A 493 -36.67 1.51 -9.21
C MET A 493 -35.26 1.25 -8.69
N ILE A 494 -34.56 2.32 -8.30
CA ILE A 494 -33.21 2.26 -7.74
C ILE A 494 -33.35 2.29 -6.21
N THR A 495 -33.37 1.10 -5.62
CA THR A 495 -33.59 0.92 -4.17
C THR A 495 -32.76 -0.24 -3.63
N ALA A 496 -32.53 -0.26 -2.33
CA ALA A 496 -31.92 -1.38 -1.64
C ALA A 496 -32.50 -1.56 -0.23
N THR A 497 -32.57 -2.80 0.21
CA THR A 497 -32.75 -3.15 1.63
C THR A 497 -31.37 -3.21 2.27
N ALA A 498 -31.01 -2.19 3.05
CA ALA A 498 -29.72 -2.10 3.74
C ALA A 498 -29.87 -2.49 5.22
N THR A 499 -29.04 -3.42 5.70
CA THR A 499 -29.10 -3.90 7.10
C THR A 499 -28.07 -3.19 7.99
N ASN A 500 -26.80 -3.15 7.55
CA ASN A 500 -25.72 -2.48 8.26
C ASN A 500 -24.88 -1.67 7.25
N PRO A 501 -24.65 -0.36 7.40
CA PRO A 501 -25.60 0.56 8.04
C PRO A 501 -27.02 0.44 7.44
N ALA A 502 -28.04 0.93 8.15
CA ALA A 502 -29.44 0.89 7.71
C ALA A 502 -29.75 1.75 6.46
N THR A 503 -28.76 2.51 5.97
CA THR A 503 -28.86 3.37 4.79
C THR A 503 -27.56 3.31 3.99
N THR A 504 -27.67 3.24 2.66
CA THR A 504 -26.55 3.35 1.73
C THR A 504 -26.83 4.47 0.73
N ALA A 505 -25.80 5.17 0.28
CA ALA A 505 -25.90 6.25 -0.71
C ALA A 505 -25.01 5.98 -1.92
N ILE A 506 -25.39 6.57 -3.05
CA ILE A 506 -24.66 6.50 -4.31
C ILE A 506 -23.84 7.80 -4.47
N THR A 507 -22.58 7.67 -4.84
CA THR A 507 -21.74 8.76 -5.34
C THR A 507 -21.47 8.52 -6.82
N ASN A 508 -21.89 9.44 -7.67
CA ASN A 508 -21.59 9.38 -9.10
C ASN A 508 -20.42 10.31 -9.43
N ASN A 509 -19.26 9.72 -9.75
CA ASN A 509 -18.10 10.41 -10.31
C ASN A 509 -17.94 10.13 -11.82
N GLY A 510 -18.70 9.17 -12.37
CA GLY A 510 -18.73 8.81 -13.80
C GLY A 510 -19.94 9.39 -14.54
N THR A 511 -20.56 8.59 -15.40
CA THR A 511 -21.76 8.93 -16.17
C THR A 511 -22.94 8.04 -15.76
N VAL A 512 -24.08 8.63 -15.42
CA VAL A 512 -25.33 7.90 -15.16
C VAL A 512 -26.31 8.17 -16.29
N ASN A 513 -26.74 7.12 -16.99
CA ASN A 513 -27.73 7.20 -18.05
C ASN A 513 -29.10 6.79 -17.52
N ILE A 514 -30.10 7.65 -17.61
CA ILE A 514 -31.47 7.30 -17.25
C ILE A 514 -32.16 6.63 -18.44
N SER A 515 -32.68 5.42 -18.21
CA SER A 515 -33.42 4.67 -19.22
C SER A 515 -34.89 4.56 -18.83
N GLY A 516 -35.79 5.12 -19.66
CA GLY A 516 -37.23 5.08 -19.42
C GLY A 516 -37.65 5.77 -18.13
N ALA A 517 -38.68 5.22 -17.47
CA ALA A 517 -39.16 5.75 -16.18
C ALA A 517 -38.33 5.16 -15.03
N THR A 518 -37.59 6.02 -14.34
CA THR A 518 -36.67 5.67 -13.26
C THR A 518 -37.02 6.42 -11.97
N THR A 519 -37.20 5.67 -10.89
CA THR A 519 -37.47 6.19 -9.55
C THR A 519 -36.27 5.93 -8.64
N LEU A 520 -35.69 6.99 -8.08
CA LEU A 520 -34.59 6.90 -7.12
C LEU A 520 -35.13 6.89 -5.68
N LYS A 521 -34.73 5.87 -4.90
CA LYS A 521 -35.00 5.77 -3.45
C LYS A 521 -33.74 5.78 -2.58
N LEU A 522 -32.56 5.67 -3.20
CA LEU A 522 -31.27 5.84 -2.53
C LEU A 522 -30.78 7.27 -2.70
N ASN A 523 -30.24 7.87 -1.65
CA ASN A 523 -29.63 9.19 -1.78
C ASN A 523 -28.47 9.14 -2.78
N MET A 524 -28.33 10.19 -3.58
CA MET A 524 -27.28 10.29 -4.59
C MET A 524 -26.56 11.63 -4.51
N THR A 525 -25.23 11.60 -4.49
CA THR A 525 -24.38 12.76 -4.76
C THR A 525 -23.85 12.64 -6.19
N ASN A 526 -24.11 13.63 -7.04
CA ASN A 526 -23.59 13.68 -8.39
C ASN A 526 -22.42 14.67 -8.47
N ASN A 527 -21.23 14.16 -8.77
CA ASN A 527 -20.04 14.94 -9.12
C ASN A 527 -19.69 14.78 -10.62
N GLY A 528 -20.18 13.73 -11.27
CA GLY A 528 -20.01 13.45 -12.69
C GLY A 528 -21.17 13.94 -13.56
N VAL A 529 -21.60 13.12 -14.52
CA VAL A 529 -22.67 13.44 -15.48
C VAL A 529 -23.91 12.56 -15.24
N ILE A 530 -25.10 13.15 -15.31
CA ILE A 530 -26.37 12.42 -15.43
C ILE A 530 -27.02 12.81 -16.76
N ASP A 531 -27.31 11.84 -17.61
CA ASP A 531 -27.97 12.02 -18.90
C ASP A 531 -29.41 11.51 -18.84
N ILE A 532 -30.37 12.39 -19.13
CA ILE A 532 -31.80 12.07 -19.17
C ILE A 532 -32.30 12.27 -20.61
N PRO A 533 -32.47 11.21 -21.42
CA PRO A 533 -32.86 11.34 -22.82
C PRO A 533 -34.33 11.73 -22.98
N VAL A 534 -34.70 12.09 -24.22
CA VAL A 534 -36.08 12.44 -24.58
C VAL A 534 -37.02 11.27 -24.24
N GLY A 535 -38.10 11.57 -23.52
CA GLY A 535 -39.11 10.59 -23.11
C GLY A 535 -38.74 9.76 -21.87
N ALA A 536 -37.55 9.96 -21.28
CA ALA A 536 -37.20 9.37 -19.98
C ALA A 536 -37.69 10.24 -18.82
N GLU A 537 -37.90 9.60 -17.66
CA GLU A 537 -38.30 10.26 -16.41
C GLU A 537 -37.36 9.85 -15.29
N PHE A 538 -36.84 10.82 -14.54
CA PHE A 538 -36.03 10.59 -13.35
C PHE A 538 -36.68 11.27 -12.14
N LEU A 539 -37.25 10.44 -11.26
CA LEU A 539 -38.10 10.88 -10.16
C LEU A 539 -37.52 10.49 -8.80
N MET A 540 -37.39 11.46 -7.89
CA MET A 540 -36.98 11.20 -6.51
C MET A 540 -38.19 10.75 -5.68
N ASN A 541 -38.08 9.60 -5.02
CA ASN A 541 -39.11 9.06 -4.11
C ASN A 541 -38.50 8.84 -2.73
N GLY A 542 -38.61 9.84 -1.86
CA GLY A 542 -37.99 9.83 -0.53
C GLY A 542 -36.48 10.01 -0.52
N ALA A 543 -35.80 9.86 -1.67
CA ALA A 543 -34.37 10.11 -1.85
C ALA A 543 -34.02 11.59 -2.02
N GLU A 544 -32.79 11.94 -1.64
CA GLU A 544 -32.15 13.22 -1.94
C GLU A 544 -31.10 13.06 -3.05
N LEU A 545 -31.29 13.78 -4.16
CA LEU A 545 -30.28 13.98 -5.19
C LEU A 545 -29.58 15.32 -4.95
N THR A 546 -28.28 15.28 -4.70
CA THR A 546 -27.43 16.47 -4.62
C THR A 546 -26.52 16.54 -5.83
N ASN A 547 -26.81 17.45 -6.76
CA ASN A 547 -25.92 17.79 -7.85
C ASN A 547 -24.86 18.77 -7.35
N ASN A 548 -23.66 18.28 -7.11
CA ASN A 548 -22.66 18.98 -6.31
C ASN A 548 -21.73 19.85 -7.16
N ALA A 549 -21.15 20.89 -6.56
CA ALA A 549 -20.06 21.64 -7.17
C ALA A 549 -18.95 21.80 -6.12
N THR A 550 -17.72 21.48 -6.51
CA THR A 550 -16.53 21.63 -5.66
C THR A 550 -15.66 22.80 -6.09
N SER A 551 -15.83 23.28 -7.33
CA SER A 551 -15.25 24.54 -7.84
C SER A 551 -16.04 25.05 -9.05
N LEU A 552 -15.62 26.19 -9.63
CA LEU A 552 -16.18 26.71 -10.87
C LEU A 552 -15.92 25.81 -12.10
N GLU A 553 -14.88 24.97 -12.04
CA GLU A 553 -14.48 24.08 -13.15
C GLU A 553 -14.92 22.63 -12.91
N VAL A 554 -15.14 22.24 -11.64
CA VAL A 554 -15.50 20.89 -11.23
C VAL A 554 -16.87 20.91 -10.56
N TYR A 555 -17.87 20.48 -11.32
CA TYR A 555 -19.26 20.39 -10.89
C TYR A 555 -19.96 19.21 -11.56
N GLY A 556 -20.93 18.66 -10.83
CA GLY A 556 -21.88 17.69 -11.35
C GLY A 556 -22.75 18.32 -12.43
N LYS A 557 -22.93 17.57 -13.51
CA LYS A 557 -23.70 17.97 -14.69
C LYS A 557 -24.93 17.09 -14.81
N ILE A 558 -26.06 17.70 -15.15
CA ILE A 558 -27.27 16.98 -15.54
C ILE A 558 -27.72 17.49 -16.91
N ASP A 559 -27.62 16.64 -17.93
CA ASP A 559 -28.11 16.95 -19.27
C ASP A 559 -29.52 16.36 -19.43
N ASN A 560 -30.52 17.24 -19.33
CA ASN A 560 -31.92 16.87 -19.28
C ASN A 560 -32.66 17.15 -20.59
N ALA A 561 -32.98 16.11 -21.34
CA ALA A 561 -33.87 16.15 -22.51
C ALA A 561 -35.27 15.56 -22.22
N GLY A 562 -35.49 15.00 -21.03
CA GLY A 562 -36.73 14.37 -20.57
C GLY A 562 -37.31 15.07 -19.34
N SER A 563 -37.71 14.29 -18.33
CA SER A 563 -38.32 14.80 -17.11
C SER A 563 -37.47 14.53 -15.87
N LEU A 564 -37.07 15.57 -15.15
CA LEU A 564 -36.40 15.49 -13.85
C LEU A 564 -37.32 16.07 -12.76
N GLY A 565 -37.58 15.32 -11.69
CA GLY A 565 -38.37 15.87 -10.59
C GLY A 565 -38.52 14.99 -9.35
N VAL A 566 -39.47 15.39 -8.50
CA VAL A 566 -39.80 14.70 -7.24
C VAL A 566 -41.20 14.12 -7.34
N GLN A 567 -41.38 12.87 -6.91
CA GLN A 567 -42.67 12.23 -6.88
C GLN A 567 -43.59 12.89 -5.84
N SER A 568 -44.83 13.21 -6.22
CA SER A 568 -45.80 13.87 -5.34
C SER A 568 -46.01 13.10 -4.03
N ASN A 569 -46.19 13.81 -2.92
CA ASN A 569 -46.44 13.24 -1.58
C ASN A 569 -45.28 12.38 -1.03
N THR A 570 -44.06 12.56 -1.54
CA THR A 570 -42.85 11.95 -0.97
C THR A 570 -41.95 13.01 -0.35
N SER A 571 -41.03 12.61 0.53
CA SER A 571 -40.03 13.51 1.12
C SER A 571 -38.82 13.77 0.20
N GLY A 572 -38.88 13.33 -1.06
CA GLY A 572 -37.75 13.41 -1.99
C GLY A 572 -37.33 14.85 -2.26
N LYS A 573 -36.03 15.04 -2.58
CA LYS A 573 -35.45 16.36 -2.82
C LYS A 573 -34.45 16.34 -3.97
N ILE A 574 -34.36 17.46 -4.67
CA ILE A 574 -33.30 17.71 -5.65
C ILE A 574 -32.61 19.03 -5.25
N ASN A 575 -31.36 18.93 -4.82
CA ASN A 575 -30.51 20.06 -4.48
C ASN A 575 -29.52 20.26 -5.63
N ASN A 576 -29.66 21.36 -6.36
CA ASN A 576 -28.74 21.71 -7.44
C ASN A 576 -27.76 22.78 -6.98
N TYR A 577 -26.48 22.41 -6.96
CA TYR A 577 -25.35 23.31 -6.77
C TYR A 577 -24.35 23.24 -7.94
N GLY A 578 -24.50 22.26 -8.84
CA GLY A 578 -23.77 22.18 -10.10
C GLY A 578 -24.54 22.79 -11.27
N TYR A 579 -24.48 22.12 -12.42
CA TYR A 579 -25.06 22.62 -13.67
C TYR A 579 -26.11 21.65 -14.21
N ILE A 580 -27.26 22.19 -14.60
CA ILE A 580 -28.30 21.44 -15.32
C ILE A 580 -28.51 22.10 -16.68
N THR A 581 -28.39 21.33 -17.76
CA THR A 581 -28.67 21.81 -19.12
C THR A 581 -29.96 21.20 -19.63
N GLN A 582 -30.92 22.00 -20.04
CA GLN A 582 -32.08 21.50 -20.78
C GLN A 582 -31.73 21.35 -22.26
N LYS A 583 -31.84 20.12 -22.77
CA LYS A 583 -31.44 19.74 -24.14
C LYS A 583 -32.64 19.58 -25.10
N ASN A 584 -33.86 19.76 -24.61
CA ASN A 584 -35.09 19.62 -25.38
C ASN A 584 -36.13 20.69 -24.95
N ALA A 585 -36.97 21.13 -25.90
CA ALA A 585 -38.06 22.07 -25.65
C ALA A 585 -39.13 21.49 -24.73
N ASP A 586 -39.35 20.17 -24.77
CA ASP A 586 -40.34 19.51 -23.93
C ASP A 586 -39.75 19.02 -22.58
N ALA A 587 -38.50 19.39 -22.27
CA ALA A 587 -37.86 18.95 -21.03
C ALA A 587 -38.49 19.59 -19.79
N TYR A 588 -38.76 18.77 -18.76
CA TYR A 588 -39.29 19.23 -17.47
C TYR A 588 -38.19 19.16 -16.40
N THR A 589 -38.02 20.21 -15.60
CA THR A 589 -36.97 20.27 -14.56
C THR A 589 -37.53 20.86 -13.26
N TYR A 590 -37.72 20.01 -12.26
CA TYR A 590 -38.03 20.45 -10.90
C TYR A 590 -36.79 20.35 -10.01
N VAL A 591 -36.54 21.39 -9.21
CA VAL A 591 -35.51 21.38 -8.16
C VAL A 591 -36.09 21.87 -6.84
N SER A 592 -35.74 21.20 -5.74
CA SER A 592 -36.16 21.63 -4.40
C SER A 592 -35.38 22.86 -3.94
N THR A 593 -34.09 22.94 -4.28
CA THR A 593 -33.19 24.02 -3.91
C THR A 593 -32.15 24.22 -5.00
N ASN A 594 -31.92 25.47 -5.41
CA ASN A 594 -30.92 25.83 -6.44
C ASN A 594 -29.82 26.76 -5.90
N ALA A 595 -29.91 27.15 -4.62
CA ALA A 595 -28.89 27.93 -3.92
C ALA A 595 -29.02 27.70 -2.41
N SER A 596 -27.91 27.73 -1.69
CA SER A 596 -27.93 27.63 -0.22
C SER A 596 -28.54 28.90 0.42
N THR A 597 -29.21 28.74 1.56
CA THR A 597 -29.85 29.85 2.29
C THR A 597 -28.85 30.95 2.63
N GLY A 598 -29.22 32.21 2.37
CA GLY A 598 -28.39 33.38 2.68
C GLY A 598 -27.25 33.64 1.70
N LYS A 599 -27.05 32.77 0.70
CA LYS A 599 -26.10 33.00 -0.39
C LYS A 599 -26.68 33.96 -1.42
N THR A 600 -25.86 34.91 -1.86
CA THR A 600 -26.19 35.97 -2.82
C THR A 600 -25.41 35.76 -4.11
N PHE A 601 -25.69 36.56 -5.14
CA PHE A 601 -24.88 36.57 -6.35
C PHE A 601 -23.39 36.82 -6.11
N ALA A 602 -23.03 37.58 -5.06
CA ALA A 602 -21.65 37.81 -4.68
C ALA A 602 -20.93 36.51 -4.26
N ASP A 603 -21.68 35.54 -3.74
CA ASP A 603 -21.12 34.24 -3.39
C ASP A 603 -20.86 33.41 -4.66
N ALA A 604 -21.64 33.52 -5.75
CA ALA A 604 -21.55 32.62 -6.91
C ALA A 604 -20.17 32.49 -7.59
N PHE A 605 -19.28 33.46 -7.36
CA PHE A 605 -17.91 33.48 -7.88
C PHE A 605 -16.84 33.20 -6.82
N ALA A 606 -17.25 32.96 -5.57
CA ALA A 606 -16.40 32.45 -4.50
C ALA A 606 -16.23 30.93 -4.65
N ALA A 607 -15.05 30.42 -4.31
CA ALA A 607 -14.67 29.02 -4.53
C ALA A 607 -15.57 27.98 -3.82
N ASP A 608 -16.37 28.39 -2.84
CA ASP A 608 -17.16 27.55 -1.94
C ASP A 608 -18.68 27.82 -1.98
N ALA A 609 -19.15 28.66 -2.90
CA ALA A 609 -20.55 29.03 -2.94
C ALA A 609 -21.40 28.02 -3.70
N LYS A 610 -22.09 27.17 -2.93
CA LYS A 610 -23.11 26.25 -3.40
C LYS A 610 -24.31 26.98 -4.03
N ILE A 611 -24.16 27.41 -5.29
CA ILE A 611 -25.17 28.06 -6.14
C ILE A 611 -25.23 27.32 -7.48
N GLY A 612 -26.37 26.69 -7.76
CA GLY A 612 -26.58 25.93 -8.98
C GLY A 612 -26.99 26.80 -10.17
N THR A 613 -26.69 26.29 -11.37
CA THR A 613 -27.13 26.85 -12.64
C THR A 613 -28.07 25.90 -13.36
N ILE A 614 -29.16 26.44 -13.91
CA ILE A 614 -30.08 25.75 -14.81
C ILE A 614 -30.09 26.52 -16.12
N GLU A 615 -29.54 25.94 -17.18
CA GLU A 615 -29.59 26.47 -18.55
C GLU A 615 -30.86 25.99 -19.25
N LEU A 616 -31.70 26.93 -19.69
CA LEU A 616 -32.94 26.64 -20.38
C LEU A 616 -32.72 26.32 -21.87
N PHE A 617 -33.56 25.45 -22.42
CA PHE A 617 -33.49 25.08 -23.83
C PHE A 617 -33.98 26.23 -24.71
N GLY A 618 -33.07 26.92 -25.40
CA GLY A 618 -33.41 27.94 -26.39
C GLY A 618 -34.15 29.16 -25.83
N THR A 619 -34.41 30.12 -26.72
CA THR A 619 -35.08 31.38 -26.38
C THR A 619 -36.59 31.23 -26.29
N GLY A 620 -37.21 31.79 -25.24
CA GLY A 620 -38.67 31.93 -25.12
C GLY A 620 -39.42 30.69 -24.62
N ASN A 621 -38.73 29.61 -24.29
CA ASN A 621 -39.37 28.42 -23.76
C ASN A 621 -39.77 28.59 -22.28
N VAL A 622 -40.96 28.08 -21.96
CA VAL A 622 -41.62 28.16 -20.65
C VAL A 622 -41.21 26.97 -19.76
N ASN A 623 -40.09 26.31 -20.06
CA ASN A 623 -39.69 25.06 -19.42
C ASN A 623 -39.86 25.18 -17.91
N THR A 624 -40.73 24.33 -17.36
CA THR A 624 -41.29 24.50 -16.03
C THR A 624 -40.22 24.24 -14.99
N VAL A 625 -39.51 25.31 -14.59
CA VAL A 625 -38.59 25.30 -13.46
C VAL A 625 -39.35 25.74 -12.21
N VAL A 626 -39.61 24.80 -11.30
CA VAL A 626 -40.26 25.10 -10.02
C VAL A 626 -39.24 24.93 -8.91
N ALA A 627 -38.77 26.04 -8.36
CA ALA A 627 -37.99 26.06 -7.11
C ALA A 627 -38.95 26.30 -5.93
N SER A 628 -39.15 25.30 -5.07
CA SER A 628 -40.21 25.30 -4.06
C SER A 628 -40.00 26.24 -2.86
N THR A 629 -38.84 26.89 -2.73
CA THR A 629 -38.45 27.67 -1.54
C THR A 629 -37.87 29.06 -1.80
N GLY A 630 -37.89 29.56 -3.04
CA GLY A 630 -37.72 31.00 -3.31
C GLY A 630 -36.30 31.57 -3.41
N LEU A 631 -35.24 30.75 -3.41
CA LEU A 631 -33.88 31.18 -3.77
C LEU A 631 -33.45 30.54 -5.10
N PRO A 632 -33.71 31.17 -6.25
CA PRO A 632 -33.72 30.50 -7.55
C PRO A 632 -32.34 30.16 -8.14
N GLY A 633 -31.21 30.34 -7.42
CA GLY A 633 -29.87 30.20 -8.02
C GLY A 633 -29.77 30.95 -9.35
N PHE A 634 -29.07 30.38 -10.34
CA PHE A 634 -29.14 30.86 -11.73
C PHE A 634 -30.13 30.06 -12.56
N ILE A 635 -31.04 30.78 -13.21
CA ILE A 635 -31.87 30.27 -14.29
C ILE A 635 -31.47 31.06 -15.53
N LYS A 636 -30.62 30.43 -16.35
CA LYS A 636 -29.85 31.04 -17.43
C LYS A 636 -30.48 30.75 -18.78
N VAL A 637 -30.57 31.79 -19.61
CA VAL A 637 -30.86 31.68 -21.05
C VAL A 637 -29.67 32.21 -21.82
N ILE A 638 -29.19 31.41 -22.79
CA ILE A 638 -28.19 31.84 -23.77
C ILE A 638 -28.93 32.15 -25.06
N THR A 639 -28.76 33.37 -25.56
CA THR A 639 -29.43 33.84 -26.78
C THR A 639 -28.44 34.40 -27.78
N ASN A 640 -28.66 34.11 -29.06
CA ASN A 640 -27.85 34.61 -30.17
C ASN A 640 -28.69 35.38 -31.21
N VAL A 641 -29.92 35.77 -30.85
CA VAL A 641 -30.82 36.48 -31.75
C VAL A 641 -30.31 37.90 -32.04
N THR A 642 -30.76 38.48 -33.14
CA THR A 642 -30.38 39.85 -33.54
C THR A 642 -30.93 40.95 -32.63
N SER A 643 -32.04 40.67 -31.94
CA SER A 643 -32.69 41.57 -30.96
C SER A 643 -33.31 40.76 -29.83
N VAL A 644 -32.87 40.97 -28.59
CA VAL A 644 -33.35 40.24 -27.40
C VAL A 644 -34.46 41.01 -26.69
N THR A 645 -35.61 40.38 -26.46
CA THR A 645 -36.73 40.93 -25.68
C THR A 645 -37.28 39.91 -24.71
N GLN A 646 -38.36 40.26 -23.99
CA GLN A 646 -39.11 39.33 -23.14
C GLN A 646 -39.53 38.05 -23.87
N ALA A 647 -39.86 38.11 -25.17
CA ALA A 647 -40.26 36.94 -25.93
C ALA A 647 -39.14 35.90 -26.05
N GLU A 648 -37.89 36.36 -26.20
CA GLU A 648 -36.73 35.47 -26.35
C GLU A 648 -36.17 35.00 -25.01
N VAL A 649 -36.43 35.72 -23.92
CA VAL A 649 -35.91 35.34 -22.60
C VAL A 649 -36.87 34.40 -21.86
N GLY A 650 -38.18 34.52 -22.11
CA GLY A 650 -39.19 33.76 -21.37
C GLY A 650 -39.41 34.30 -19.96
N GLU A 651 -40.35 33.69 -19.22
CA GLU A 651 -40.84 34.25 -17.96
C GLU A 651 -39.96 33.91 -16.74
N TYR A 652 -39.26 32.78 -16.78
CA TYR A 652 -38.56 32.22 -15.60
C TYR A 652 -37.07 32.55 -15.51
N ALA A 653 -36.44 32.99 -16.61
CA ALA A 653 -35.03 33.28 -16.62
C ALA A 653 -34.71 34.50 -15.74
N ASN A 654 -33.70 34.34 -14.88
CA ASN A 654 -33.17 35.44 -14.06
C ASN A 654 -31.79 35.91 -14.53
N TYR A 655 -31.14 35.15 -15.42
CA TYR A 655 -29.85 35.43 -16.02
C TYR A 655 -29.96 35.32 -17.54
N VAL A 656 -29.48 36.33 -18.26
CA VAL A 656 -29.45 36.33 -19.74
C VAL A 656 -28.03 36.52 -20.23
N GLU A 657 -27.55 35.58 -21.03
CA GLU A 657 -26.29 35.71 -21.78
C GLU A 657 -26.60 36.05 -23.25
N ILE A 658 -26.19 37.24 -23.69
CA ILE A 658 -26.39 37.75 -25.04
C ILE A 658 -25.13 37.49 -25.85
N THR A 659 -25.22 36.58 -26.81
CA THR A 659 -24.11 36.13 -27.67
C THR A 659 -24.38 36.46 -29.15
N GLY A 660 -23.53 35.95 -30.05
CA GLY A 660 -23.77 36.04 -31.50
C GLY A 660 -23.60 37.46 -32.05
N ALA A 661 -24.44 37.84 -33.02
CA ALA A 661 -24.44 39.16 -33.66
C ALA A 661 -25.65 39.99 -33.23
N CYS A 662 -25.96 39.98 -31.92
CA CYS A 662 -27.04 40.76 -31.35
C CYS A 662 -26.76 42.26 -31.43
N THR A 663 -27.71 43.01 -31.96
CA THR A 663 -27.61 44.47 -32.17
C THR A 663 -28.52 45.27 -31.26
N ALA A 664 -29.52 44.64 -30.62
CA ALA A 664 -30.47 45.33 -29.77
C ALA A 664 -30.89 44.48 -28.55
N CYS A 665 -31.06 45.15 -27.42
CA CYS A 665 -31.68 44.60 -26.21
C CYS A 665 -32.87 45.48 -25.86
N GLY A 666 -34.07 44.93 -26.02
CA GLY A 666 -35.33 45.59 -25.68
C GLY A 666 -35.77 45.29 -24.25
N THR A 667 -37.06 45.50 -23.96
CA THR A 667 -37.63 45.22 -22.64
C THR A 667 -37.48 43.74 -22.29
N LEU A 668 -36.73 43.46 -21.23
CA LEU A 668 -36.57 42.13 -20.65
C LEU A 668 -37.67 41.84 -19.60
N PRO A 669 -37.93 40.57 -19.26
CA PRO A 669 -38.84 40.23 -18.17
C PRO A 669 -38.30 40.73 -16.82
N THR A 670 -39.17 41.13 -15.90
CA THR A 670 -38.78 41.68 -14.57
C THR A 670 -38.10 40.66 -13.65
N THR A 671 -38.22 39.37 -13.99
CA THR A 671 -37.50 38.25 -13.35
C THR A 671 -36.00 38.30 -13.64
N VAL A 672 -35.58 38.90 -14.76
CA VAL A 672 -34.16 39.08 -15.09
C VAL A 672 -33.48 40.01 -14.09
N LYS A 673 -32.42 39.50 -13.46
CA LYS A 673 -31.56 40.21 -12.52
C LYS A 673 -30.13 40.36 -13.03
N TYR A 674 -29.71 39.50 -13.96
CA TYR A 674 -28.35 39.48 -14.50
C TYR A 674 -28.37 39.50 -16.01
N VAL A 675 -27.51 40.33 -16.60
CA VAL A 675 -27.27 40.35 -18.04
C VAL A 675 -25.78 40.29 -18.30
N GLU A 676 -25.39 39.40 -19.19
CA GLU A 676 -24.03 39.24 -19.69
C GLU A 676 -23.99 39.48 -21.20
N VAL A 677 -23.07 40.35 -21.63
CA VAL A 677 -22.93 40.75 -23.03
C VAL A 677 -21.64 40.15 -23.61
N LYS A 678 -21.84 39.17 -24.49
CA LYS A 678 -20.84 38.45 -25.28
C LYS A 678 -21.17 38.49 -26.78
N SER A 679 -21.80 39.57 -27.23
CA SER A 679 -22.17 39.77 -28.64
C SER A 679 -21.02 40.37 -29.42
N SER A 680 -20.70 39.76 -30.56
CA SER A 680 -19.75 40.29 -31.56
C SER A 680 -20.18 41.64 -32.15
N ALA A 681 -21.49 41.95 -32.10
CA ALA A 681 -22.03 43.24 -32.47
C ALA A 681 -22.32 44.09 -31.23
N ARG A 682 -22.24 45.42 -31.40
CA ARG A 682 -22.57 46.37 -30.33
C ARG A 682 -24.05 46.29 -30.01
N VAL A 683 -24.37 45.82 -28.81
CA VAL A 683 -25.76 45.70 -28.35
C VAL A 683 -26.29 47.08 -27.97
N VAL A 684 -27.42 47.51 -28.53
CA VAL A 684 -28.08 48.77 -28.18
C VAL A 684 -29.24 48.52 -27.21
N TRP A 685 -29.17 49.06 -26.00
CA TRP A 685 -30.24 48.99 -25.02
C TRP A 685 -31.36 49.95 -25.40
N THR A 686 -32.58 49.45 -25.63
CA THR A 686 -33.70 50.28 -26.13
C THR A 686 -34.82 50.47 -25.11
N THR A 687 -34.71 49.87 -23.92
CA THR A 687 -35.69 50.03 -22.84
C THR A 687 -35.60 51.41 -22.18
N ALA A 688 -36.76 51.99 -21.83
CA ALA A 688 -36.84 53.28 -21.16
C ALA A 688 -36.24 53.27 -19.74
N ALA A 689 -36.51 52.21 -18.95
CA ALA A 689 -35.90 52.00 -17.64
C ALA A 689 -35.85 50.52 -17.27
N PHE A 690 -34.70 50.02 -16.81
CA PHE A 690 -34.54 48.66 -16.30
C PHE A 690 -33.55 48.59 -15.15
N THR A 691 -33.79 47.71 -14.17
CA THR A 691 -32.93 47.54 -12.99
C THR A 691 -32.38 46.12 -12.93
N LEU A 692 -31.06 46.01 -12.86
CA LEU A 692 -30.28 44.78 -12.76
C LEU A 692 -29.58 44.73 -11.40
N THR A 693 -29.39 43.51 -10.90
CA THR A 693 -28.47 43.25 -9.80
C THR A 693 -27.04 43.20 -10.31
N GLY A 694 -26.80 42.56 -11.48
CA GLY A 694 -25.49 42.49 -12.11
C GLY A 694 -25.52 42.72 -13.62
N LEU A 695 -24.52 43.43 -14.13
CA LEU A 695 -24.26 43.61 -15.56
C LEU A 695 -22.82 43.20 -15.87
N ILE A 696 -22.63 42.34 -16.87
CA ILE A 696 -21.32 41.82 -17.27
C ILE A 696 -21.07 42.20 -18.73
N VAL A 697 -19.96 42.88 -19.00
CA VAL A 697 -19.47 43.18 -20.36
C VAL A 697 -18.00 42.81 -20.41
N ASP A 698 -17.72 41.64 -20.97
CA ASP A 698 -16.35 41.11 -21.07
C ASP A 698 -15.50 41.90 -22.06
N ASP A 699 -14.18 41.70 -21.99
CA ASP A 699 -13.23 42.31 -22.90
C ASP A 699 -13.58 41.99 -24.37
N GLY A 700 -13.39 42.98 -25.24
CA GLY A 700 -13.76 42.89 -26.66
C GLY A 700 -15.24 43.12 -26.99
N TYR A 701 -16.15 43.16 -26.00
CA TYR A 701 -17.57 43.41 -26.24
C TYR A 701 -18.00 44.83 -25.88
N SER A 702 -19.18 45.23 -26.37
CA SER A 702 -19.70 46.57 -26.10
C SER A 702 -21.21 46.67 -26.02
N LEU A 703 -21.65 47.54 -25.12
CA LEU A 703 -23.04 47.92 -24.88
C LEU A 703 -23.21 49.42 -25.18
N ASN A 704 -24.33 49.79 -25.80
CA ASN A 704 -24.71 51.18 -26.06
C ASN A 704 -26.03 51.50 -25.36
N ILE A 705 -26.04 52.53 -24.52
CA ILE A 705 -27.21 53.05 -23.82
C ILE A 705 -27.54 54.41 -24.46
N PRO A 706 -28.49 54.49 -25.40
CA PRO A 706 -28.83 55.70 -26.13
C PRO A 706 -29.61 56.70 -25.27
N ARG A 707 -29.70 57.95 -25.75
CA ARG A 707 -30.50 59.00 -25.11
C ARG A 707 -31.97 58.56 -25.00
N GLY A 708 -32.54 58.69 -23.81
CA GLY A 708 -33.91 58.26 -23.50
C GLY A 708 -34.02 56.87 -22.86
N SER A 709 -32.91 56.12 -22.78
CA SER A 709 -32.82 54.85 -22.05
C SER A 709 -32.15 54.99 -20.70
N VAL A 710 -32.62 54.21 -19.73
CA VAL A 710 -32.07 54.17 -18.36
C VAL A 710 -31.78 52.72 -17.97
N VAL A 711 -30.53 52.45 -17.57
CA VAL A 711 -30.12 51.17 -16.99
C VAL A 711 -29.53 51.43 -15.61
N THR A 712 -30.07 50.78 -14.60
CA THR A 712 -29.51 50.78 -13.24
C THR A 712 -28.98 49.38 -12.96
N ALA A 713 -27.70 49.26 -12.63
CA ALA A 713 -27.07 48.00 -12.22
C ALA A 713 -26.41 48.18 -10.85
N THR A 714 -26.75 47.36 -9.86
CA THR A 714 -26.11 47.46 -8.53
C THR A 714 -24.61 47.21 -8.64
N THR A 715 -24.21 46.15 -9.36
CA THR A 715 -22.80 45.81 -9.60
C THR A 715 -22.54 45.63 -11.09
N THR A 716 -21.36 46.00 -11.57
CA THR A 716 -20.99 45.82 -12.98
C THR A 716 -19.56 45.32 -13.15
N TYR A 717 -19.38 44.24 -13.91
CA TYR A 717 -18.09 43.81 -14.42
C TYR A 717 -17.86 44.37 -15.81
N LEU A 718 -16.88 45.28 -15.96
CA LEU A 718 -16.68 46.02 -17.19
C LEU A 718 -15.24 45.95 -17.69
N LYS A 719 -14.88 44.86 -18.37
CA LYS A 719 -13.64 44.79 -19.15
C LYS A 719 -13.81 45.29 -20.58
N GLY A 720 -15.03 45.20 -21.13
CA GLY A 720 -15.41 45.76 -22.43
C GLY A 720 -15.72 47.26 -22.36
N ARG A 721 -16.67 47.74 -23.18
CA ARG A 721 -17.04 49.18 -23.24
C ARG A 721 -18.54 49.42 -23.12
N ILE A 722 -18.93 50.41 -22.33
CA ILE A 722 -20.30 50.95 -22.31
C ILE A 722 -20.29 52.35 -22.94
N TYR A 723 -20.97 52.53 -24.07
CA TYR A 723 -21.21 53.84 -24.66
C TYR A 723 -22.51 54.41 -24.07
N ASN A 724 -22.41 55.47 -23.29
CA ASN A 724 -23.53 56.02 -22.53
C ASN A 724 -23.93 57.42 -23.04
N ALA A 725 -25.00 57.50 -23.82
CA ALA A 725 -25.67 58.75 -24.20
C ALA A 725 -27.01 58.97 -23.46
N GLY A 726 -27.47 57.96 -22.71
CA GLY A 726 -28.63 57.99 -21.82
C GLY A 726 -28.21 58.10 -20.36
N THR A 727 -28.87 57.32 -19.50
CA THR A 727 -28.53 57.26 -18.07
C THR A 727 -28.11 55.84 -17.68
N PHE A 728 -26.86 55.71 -17.25
CA PHE A 728 -26.36 54.49 -16.62
C PHE A 728 -26.05 54.79 -15.14
N ASN A 729 -26.75 54.09 -14.24
CA ASN A 729 -26.51 54.17 -12.82
C ASN A 729 -25.83 52.88 -12.35
N CYS A 730 -24.65 53.02 -11.76
CA CYS A 730 -23.92 51.91 -11.16
C CYS A 730 -23.47 52.30 -9.75
N THR A 731 -23.66 51.40 -8.77
CA THR A 731 -23.17 51.62 -7.40
C THR A 731 -21.79 51.02 -7.16
N ASP A 732 -21.34 50.07 -7.98
CA ASP A 732 -20.08 49.36 -7.78
C ASP A 732 -19.50 48.74 -9.09
N PHE A 733 -18.27 49.14 -9.45
CA PHE A 733 -17.46 48.56 -10.55
C PHE A 733 -16.31 47.67 -10.06
N ASP A 734 -15.94 47.80 -8.79
CA ASP A 734 -14.89 47.01 -8.13
C ASP A 734 -15.45 45.72 -7.51
N GLY A 735 -16.78 45.57 -7.59
CA GLY A 735 -17.52 44.49 -6.97
C GLY A 735 -17.07 43.10 -7.39
N TYR A 736 -17.58 42.13 -6.65
CA TYR A 736 -17.22 40.70 -6.54
C TYR A 736 -17.11 39.86 -7.84
N LEU A 737 -17.33 40.45 -9.01
CA LEU A 737 -17.13 39.85 -10.33
C LEU A 737 -15.68 39.96 -10.85
N GLY A 738 -14.73 40.50 -10.07
CA GLY A 738 -13.32 40.67 -10.45
C GLY A 738 -13.03 41.93 -11.27
N GLY A 739 -13.92 42.93 -11.20
CA GLY A 739 -13.69 44.25 -11.76
C GLY A 739 -12.68 45.04 -10.93
N ALA A 740 -12.10 46.09 -11.51
CA ALA A 740 -11.30 47.07 -10.78
C ALA A 740 -12.05 48.40 -10.78
N SER A 741 -11.92 49.21 -9.72
CA SER A 741 -12.46 50.58 -9.73
C SER A 741 -12.08 51.41 -10.98
N THR A 742 -10.91 51.14 -11.60
CA THR A 742 -10.49 51.77 -12.86
C THR A 742 -11.33 51.40 -14.08
N ASP A 743 -12.06 50.29 -14.03
CA ASP A 743 -12.94 49.82 -15.10
C ASP A 743 -14.11 50.78 -15.34
N ALA A 744 -14.44 51.65 -14.37
CA ALA A 744 -15.38 52.76 -14.57
C ALA A 744 -14.98 53.68 -15.74
N ASN A 745 -13.68 53.76 -16.07
CA ASN A 745 -13.18 54.54 -17.21
C ASN A 745 -13.62 53.97 -18.57
N ASN A 746 -14.07 52.71 -18.62
CA ASN A 746 -14.60 52.08 -19.82
C ASN A 746 -16.04 52.51 -20.14
N VAL A 747 -16.66 53.32 -19.26
CA VAL A 747 -17.92 54.01 -19.55
C VAL A 747 -17.62 55.29 -20.35
N ILE A 748 -17.91 55.26 -21.64
CA ILE A 748 -17.70 56.37 -22.56
C ILE A 748 -18.97 57.22 -22.64
N VAL A 749 -18.95 58.39 -22.01
CA VAL A 749 -20.09 59.31 -22.01
C VAL A 749 -20.07 60.15 -23.29
N GLY A 750 -21.16 60.09 -24.07
CA GLY A 750 -21.34 60.94 -25.25
C GLY A 750 -21.86 62.32 -24.84
N GLY A 751 -21.24 63.39 -25.35
CA GLY A 751 -21.75 64.76 -25.22
C GLY A 751 -23.08 64.99 -25.92
#